data_AF-A0AB37UJY0-F1
#
_entry.id   AF-A0AB37UJY0-F1
#
_cell.length_a   1.000
_cell.length_b   1.000
_cell.length_c   1.000
_cell.angle_alpha   90.00
_cell.angle_beta   90.00
_cell.angle_gamma   90.00
#
_symmetry.space_group_name_H-M   'P 1'
#
loop_
_entity.id
_entity.type
_entity.pdbx_description
1 polymer ?
#
loop_
_entity_poly.entity_id
_entity_poly.type
_entity_poly.pdbx_seq_one_letter_code
_entity_poly.pdbx_strand_id
1 'polypeptide(L)'
;MSHGLKHKPPNELSNKENETVFYRFVARFFAKLAATFLAGIRLFTSFLARQIGGDRLSRKLKTSITIALLVIFTVLTGHTVSAQVGSPPIVPLNQVSIPEPDNIGEFIRNKTAAIALGKTLFWDMQLGTDGNVTCATCHFKAGADSRSKNQINPGLKAGDRVFNLVGAPNYQLTAADFPFHQLEDPNNIASRVISDSNDIAGSQGVFRADFVDIVPGSDKDNVTPQPDDIFRVQGINTRRVTDRHSPSVIDAVFNFRNFWDGSAQNIFNGVDRSGLRNPEALVLQATNRRRLRDVPVRIKNSSLASQAVAPITTAVETAAEDLPIAPLVIDLSDTDNTVRVRDTNGNLVDSNSADIAASTDAIAETSATTAQSTRRRIIRRIGRKAGKKLLALPPLAKQRVAADDSVLGAFSKAPQPGLNKTYEQMIQEAFQPQWWDSNMVIRVNPNTGRRRFYRRPRNRPLSTIEYTLAEYNFSLFFGLAVQAYESTLVSSQTPFDQFLAGNRSAFTPQQQQGWQLFTRRGCIGCHASTELTAASFRNVSGRGRIGRAPIPGTPVEDTGFFAIGVRPPQEDVALGADDGFGNSLSEARLAQQGKFSQLLGENPPTLDPPLSPSDSILANGAFKTPGLRNVELTAPYFHNGGTLTLEQVIDFYSRGGDFGGLPVLNLTTNEKQAFVAFLRGLTDERVRFQRAPFDHPQLFVPNGHPGNQNAVVNDGKGQATDDLLEIPAVGRNGGNPIPDFLSNFSTTGTTLSQ
;
A
#
# COMPACT_ATOMS: atom_id res chain seq x y z
N MET A 1 -59.99 -13.72 25.42
CA MET A 1 -58.70 -14.41 25.59
C MET A 1 -57.85 -14.18 24.35
N SER A 2 -57.07 -13.10 24.37
CA SER A 2 -55.86 -12.91 23.57
C SER A 2 -54.99 -11.94 24.38
N HIS A 3 -53.71 -12.24 24.56
CA HIS A 3 -52.72 -11.24 24.95
C HIS A 3 -51.36 -11.66 24.43
N GLY A 4 -50.78 -10.76 23.63
CA GLY A 4 -49.47 -10.92 23.01
C GLY A 4 -48.32 -10.59 23.95
N LEU A 5 -47.18 -11.18 23.65
CA LEU A 5 -45.89 -10.82 24.22
C LEU A 5 -44.98 -10.32 23.09
N LYS A 6 -44.57 -9.05 23.22
CA LYS A 6 -43.55 -8.40 22.40
C LYS A 6 -42.18 -8.92 22.82
N HIS A 7 -41.38 -9.43 21.88
CA HIS A 7 -39.95 -9.65 22.08
C HIS A 7 -39.20 -8.31 22.10
N LYS A 8 -38.38 -8.14 23.13
CA LYS A 8 -37.46 -7.02 23.35
C LYS A 8 -36.05 -7.46 22.86
N PRO A 9 -35.26 -6.60 22.18
CA PRO A 9 -33.91 -6.96 21.75
C PRO A 9 -32.90 -6.98 22.92
N PRO A 10 -31.78 -7.72 22.82
CA PRO A 10 -30.79 -7.81 23.89
C PRO A 10 -29.94 -6.54 23.98
N ASN A 11 -29.77 -6.08 25.22
CA ASN A 11 -29.06 -4.87 25.63
C ASN A 11 -27.55 -4.90 25.28
N GLU A 12 -27.06 -3.74 24.86
CA GLU A 12 -25.67 -3.29 25.01
C GLU A 12 -25.25 -3.39 26.49
N LEU A 13 -24.27 -4.25 26.79
CA LEU A 13 -23.51 -4.18 28.03
C LEU A 13 -22.26 -3.35 27.76
N SER A 14 -22.19 -2.17 28.38
CA SER A 14 -21.10 -1.22 28.22
C SER A 14 -19.77 -1.78 28.74
N ASN A 15 -18.67 -1.51 28.01
CA ASN A 15 -17.28 -1.85 28.35
C ASN A 15 -16.81 -1.40 29.74
N LYS A 16 -17.56 -0.58 30.48
CA LYS A 16 -17.17 -0.06 31.81
C LYS A 16 -17.23 -1.09 32.94
N GLU A 17 -18.09 -2.10 32.86
CA GLU A 17 -18.22 -3.10 33.94
C GLU A 17 -17.06 -4.10 33.94
N ASN A 18 -16.55 -4.48 32.76
CA ASN A 18 -15.42 -5.40 32.64
C ASN A 18 -14.08 -4.77 33.05
N GLU A 19 -13.87 -3.47 32.75
CA GLU A 19 -12.70 -2.74 33.25
C GLU A 19 -12.67 -2.68 34.79
N THR A 20 -13.82 -2.44 35.41
CA THR A 20 -13.93 -2.32 36.87
C THR A 20 -13.62 -3.65 37.58
N VAL A 21 -13.98 -4.79 36.98
CA VAL A 21 -13.67 -6.12 37.50
C VAL A 21 -12.17 -6.44 37.37
N PHE A 22 -11.55 -6.09 36.24
CA PHE A 22 -10.11 -6.29 36.02
C PHE A 22 -9.26 -5.46 37.01
N TYR A 23 -9.55 -4.17 37.19
CA TYR A 23 -8.85 -3.34 38.17
C TYR A 23 -8.99 -3.84 39.60
N ARG A 24 -10.19 -4.33 39.99
CA ARG A 24 -10.41 -4.93 41.32
C ARG A 24 -9.65 -6.24 41.51
N PHE A 25 -9.51 -7.05 40.46
CA PHE A 25 -8.73 -8.29 40.49
C PHE A 25 -7.23 -8.00 40.65
N VAL A 26 -6.70 -7.07 39.85
CA VAL A 26 -5.30 -6.62 39.91
C VAL A 26 -4.97 -6.01 41.28
N ALA A 27 -5.84 -5.13 41.80
CA ALA A 27 -5.65 -4.54 43.14
C ALA A 27 -5.64 -5.60 44.25
N ARG A 28 -6.51 -6.62 44.19
CA ARG A 28 -6.54 -7.73 45.16
C ARG A 28 -5.31 -8.63 45.05
N PHE A 29 -4.79 -8.85 43.84
CA PHE A 29 -3.58 -9.62 43.61
C PHE A 29 -2.36 -8.92 44.24
N PHE A 30 -2.17 -7.63 43.97
CA PHE A 30 -1.06 -6.85 44.55
C PHE A 30 -1.19 -6.71 46.07
N ALA A 31 -2.41 -6.55 46.62
CA ALA A 31 -2.63 -6.52 48.06
C ALA A 31 -2.23 -7.84 48.76
N LYS A 32 -2.53 -8.99 48.14
CA LYS A 32 -2.10 -10.31 48.64
C LYS A 32 -0.58 -10.49 48.55
N LEU A 33 0.04 -10.03 47.46
CA LEU A 33 1.49 -10.10 47.28
C LEU A 33 2.22 -9.28 48.36
N ALA A 34 1.76 -8.05 48.61
CA ALA A 34 2.30 -7.17 49.65
C ALA A 34 2.12 -7.75 51.06
N ALA A 35 0.96 -8.35 51.36
CA ALA A 35 0.72 -9.00 52.65
C ALA A 35 1.66 -10.20 52.90
N THR A 36 1.89 -11.01 51.86
CA THR A 36 2.79 -12.18 51.93
C THR A 36 4.23 -11.75 52.12
N PHE A 37 4.65 -10.69 51.43
CA PHE A 37 6.00 -10.13 51.55
C PHE A 37 6.26 -9.51 52.93
N LEU A 38 5.30 -8.75 53.48
CA LEU A 38 5.37 -8.20 54.84
C LEU A 38 5.44 -9.31 55.90
N ALA A 39 4.74 -10.42 55.71
CA ALA A 39 4.84 -11.59 56.57
C ALA A 39 6.25 -12.23 56.49
N GLY A 40 6.82 -12.32 55.29
CA GLY A 40 8.19 -12.77 55.06
C GLY A 40 9.25 -11.91 55.76
N ILE A 41 9.13 -10.58 55.69
CA ILE A 41 10.04 -9.65 56.41
C ILE A 41 9.96 -9.87 57.93
N ARG A 42 8.76 -10.07 58.48
CA ARG A 42 8.58 -10.33 59.93
C ARG A 42 9.23 -11.64 60.36
N LEU A 43 9.13 -12.68 59.55
CA LEU A 43 9.77 -13.98 59.80
C LEU A 43 11.29 -13.86 59.71
N PHE A 44 11.81 -13.16 58.70
CA PHE A 44 13.25 -12.96 58.49
C PHE A 44 13.90 -12.12 59.60
N THR A 45 13.26 -11.03 60.02
CA THR A 45 13.73 -10.19 61.14
C THR A 45 13.70 -10.94 62.47
N SER A 46 12.73 -11.84 62.65
CA SER A 46 12.65 -12.73 63.83
C SER A 46 13.70 -13.85 63.79
N PHE A 47 14.02 -14.37 62.61
CA PHE A 47 15.10 -15.34 62.39
C PHE A 47 16.47 -14.73 62.70
N LEU A 48 16.77 -13.55 62.15
CA LEU A 48 18.00 -12.79 62.45
C LEU A 48 18.14 -12.47 63.94
N ALA A 49 17.04 -12.09 64.60
CA ALA A 49 17.05 -11.84 66.04
C ALA A 49 17.37 -13.09 66.88
N ARG A 50 17.03 -14.30 66.38
CA ARG A 50 17.39 -15.57 67.04
C ARG A 50 18.84 -15.98 66.77
N GLN A 51 19.34 -15.75 65.56
CA GLN A 51 20.68 -16.19 65.17
C GLN A 51 21.81 -15.36 65.81
N ILE A 52 21.53 -14.09 66.16
CA ILE A 52 22.53 -13.15 66.70
C ILE A 52 22.52 -13.11 68.25
N GLY A 53 21.66 -13.91 68.90
CA GLY A 53 21.65 -14.08 70.36
C GLY A 53 21.20 -12.83 71.14
N GLY A 54 19.89 -12.76 71.41
CA GLY A 54 19.33 -11.99 72.55
C GLY A 54 19.30 -10.46 72.42
N ASP A 55 18.10 -9.90 72.21
CA ASP A 55 17.58 -8.57 72.57
C ASP A 55 18.41 -7.27 72.40
N ARG A 56 19.61 -7.32 71.80
CA ARG A 56 20.45 -6.13 71.57
C ARG A 56 20.31 -5.52 70.17
N LEU A 57 19.41 -6.01 69.34
CA LEU A 57 19.10 -5.32 68.07
C LEU A 57 18.19 -4.13 68.39
N SER A 58 18.79 -2.93 68.49
CA SER A 58 18.07 -1.71 68.85
C SER A 58 16.84 -1.51 67.96
N ARG A 59 15.76 -0.94 68.54
CA ARG A 59 14.52 -0.65 67.80
C ARG A 59 14.80 0.11 66.51
N LYS A 60 15.81 0.99 66.52
CA LYS A 60 16.28 1.75 65.35
C LYS A 60 16.85 0.85 64.24
N LEU A 61 17.64 -0.17 64.58
CA LEU A 61 18.23 -1.08 63.58
C LEU A 61 17.19 -2.01 62.94
N LYS A 62 16.19 -2.47 63.70
CA LYS A 62 15.05 -3.23 63.15
C LYS A 62 14.23 -2.38 62.17
N THR A 63 13.99 -1.11 62.51
CA THR A 63 13.29 -0.17 61.62
C THR A 63 14.10 0.12 60.37
N SER A 64 15.43 0.34 60.48
CA SER A 64 16.29 0.59 59.33
C SER A 64 16.38 -0.59 58.36
N ILE A 65 16.48 -1.83 58.86
CA ILE A 65 16.48 -3.03 58.01
C ILE A 65 15.12 -3.20 57.32
N THR A 66 14.02 -2.94 58.03
CA THR A 66 12.67 -3.02 57.46
C THR A 66 12.44 -1.96 56.39
N ILE A 67 12.90 -0.72 56.62
CA ILE A 67 12.86 0.35 55.61
C ILE A 67 13.75 0.01 54.42
N ALA A 68 14.96 -0.51 54.63
CA ALA A 68 15.86 -0.90 53.55
C ALA A 68 15.25 -2.02 52.69
N LEU A 69 14.65 -3.05 53.30
CA LEU A 69 13.96 -4.12 52.58
C LEU A 69 12.68 -3.63 51.87
N LEU A 70 11.95 -2.68 52.46
CA LEU A 70 10.83 -2.02 51.80
C LEU A 70 11.31 -1.21 50.59
N VAL A 71 12.35 -0.39 50.71
CA VAL A 71 12.92 0.39 49.61
C VAL A 71 13.46 -0.52 48.51
N ILE A 72 14.19 -1.59 48.87
CA ILE A 72 14.67 -2.60 47.90
C ILE A 72 13.50 -3.28 47.19
N PHE A 73 12.42 -3.62 47.90
CA PHE A 73 11.21 -4.16 47.29
C PHE A 73 10.53 -3.14 46.38
N THR A 74 10.36 -1.88 46.80
CA THR A 74 9.77 -0.82 45.98
C THR A 74 10.62 -0.53 44.74
N VAL A 75 11.95 -0.64 44.85
CA VAL A 75 12.88 -0.52 43.73
C VAL A 75 12.78 -1.75 42.81
N LEU A 76 12.72 -2.97 43.34
CA LEU A 76 12.54 -4.21 42.55
C LEU A 76 11.15 -4.31 41.88
N THR A 77 10.09 -3.83 42.53
CA THR A 77 8.74 -3.73 41.94
C THR A 77 8.59 -2.50 41.05
N GLY A 78 9.36 -1.44 41.31
CA GLY A 78 9.40 -0.22 40.49
C GLY A 78 10.11 -0.42 39.15
N HIS A 79 11.04 -1.38 39.07
CA HIS A 79 11.74 -1.75 37.83
C HIS A 79 11.05 -2.86 37.03
N THR A 80 9.85 -3.30 37.41
CA THR A 80 9.12 -4.37 36.70
C THR A 80 7.71 -3.98 36.23
N VAL A 81 7.37 -2.69 36.29
CA VAL A 81 6.20 -2.16 35.57
C VAL A 81 6.67 -1.18 34.49
N SER A 82 7.62 -1.63 33.65
CA SER A 82 7.48 -1.26 32.25
C SER A 82 6.28 -2.08 31.79
N ALA A 83 5.15 -1.43 31.56
CA ALA A 83 4.02 -2.08 30.92
C ALA A 83 4.50 -2.49 29.52
N GLN A 84 5.06 -3.69 29.40
CA GLN A 84 5.06 -4.41 28.14
C GLN A 84 3.59 -4.49 27.76
N VAL A 85 3.17 -3.60 26.87
CA VAL A 85 1.85 -3.64 26.25
C VAL A 85 1.74 -5.04 25.67
N GLY A 86 0.98 -5.91 26.36
CA GLY A 86 0.83 -7.30 25.94
C GLY A 86 0.32 -7.30 24.51
N SER A 87 0.95 -8.09 23.64
CA SER A 87 0.48 -8.22 22.26
C SER A 87 -1.01 -8.55 22.28
N PRO A 88 -1.84 -7.84 21.49
CA PRO A 88 -3.26 -8.10 21.46
C PRO A 88 -3.55 -9.59 21.18
N PRO A 89 -4.60 -10.19 21.76
CA PRO A 89 -4.89 -11.60 21.57
C PRO A 89 -5.11 -11.92 20.09
N ILE A 90 -4.57 -13.06 19.66
CA ILE A 90 -4.74 -13.57 18.29
C ILE A 90 -6.11 -14.24 18.22
N VAL A 91 -7.00 -13.62 17.45
CA VAL A 91 -8.38 -14.05 17.19
C VAL A 91 -8.56 -14.31 15.69
N PRO A 92 -9.62 -14.99 15.24
CA PRO A 92 -9.98 -15.05 13.82
C PRO A 92 -10.11 -13.66 13.20
N LEU A 93 -9.70 -13.48 11.94
CA LEU A 93 -9.68 -12.15 11.29
C LEU A 93 -11.06 -11.49 11.19
N ASN A 94 -12.13 -12.26 11.10
CA ASN A 94 -13.50 -11.72 11.08
C ASN A 94 -13.93 -11.07 12.41
N GLN A 95 -13.14 -11.19 13.48
CA GLN A 95 -13.34 -10.50 14.76
C GLN A 95 -12.51 -9.21 14.88
N VAL A 96 -11.66 -8.91 13.89
CA VAL A 96 -10.89 -7.66 13.85
C VAL A 96 -11.70 -6.61 13.11
N SER A 97 -11.93 -5.48 13.77
CA SER A 97 -12.60 -4.34 13.14
C SER A 97 -11.78 -3.78 11.99
N ILE A 98 -12.44 -3.53 10.86
CA ILE A 98 -11.84 -2.83 9.74
C ILE A 98 -11.65 -1.36 10.16
N PRO A 99 -10.44 -0.78 10.01
CA PRO A 99 -10.19 0.63 10.27
C PRO A 99 -11.00 1.50 9.30
N GLU A 100 -11.90 2.32 9.83
CA GLU A 100 -12.69 3.27 9.02
C GLU A 100 -12.31 4.72 9.36
N PRO A 101 -12.44 5.66 8.41
CA PRO A 101 -12.29 7.08 8.71
C PRO A 101 -13.50 7.64 9.45
N ASP A 102 -13.27 8.33 10.57
CA ASP A 102 -14.34 8.91 11.40
C ASP A 102 -15.22 9.91 10.63
N ASN A 103 -14.64 10.67 9.70
CA ASN A 103 -15.33 11.69 8.91
C ASN A 103 -15.74 11.21 7.51
N ILE A 104 -15.74 9.90 7.24
CA ILE A 104 -16.04 9.38 5.89
C ILE A 104 -17.43 9.82 5.38
N GLY A 105 -18.40 10.01 6.27
CA GLY A 105 -19.76 10.46 5.96
C GLY A 105 -19.85 11.88 5.38
N GLU A 106 -18.83 12.71 5.58
CA GLU A 106 -18.71 14.05 4.95
C GLU A 106 -18.47 13.96 3.43
N PHE A 107 -18.02 12.80 2.95
CA PHE A 107 -17.63 12.55 1.57
C PHE A 107 -18.53 11.51 0.91
N ILE A 108 -18.65 10.33 1.53
CA ILE A 108 -19.44 9.21 1.02
C ILE A 108 -20.84 9.27 1.64
N ARG A 109 -21.87 9.38 0.80
CA ARG A 109 -23.27 9.30 1.21
C ARG A 109 -23.85 7.89 1.10
N ASN A 110 -23.28 7.06 0.22
CA ASN A 110 -23.70 5.68 0.00
C ASN A 110 -22.47 4.78 -0.19
N LYS A 111 -22.14 3.99 0.84
CA LYS A 111 -20.97 3.10 0.84
C LYS A 111 -21.06 2.00 -0.22
N THR A 112 -22.24 1.42 -0.46
CA THR A 112 -22.44 0.39 -1.49
C THR A 112 -22.18 0.95 -2.89
N ALA A 113 -22.65 2.16 -3.18
CA ALA A 113 -22.36 2.83 -4.45
C ALA A 113 -20.86 3.19 -4.59
N ALA A 114 -20.21 3.59 -3.48
CA ALA A 114 -18.76 3.84 -3.47
C ALA A 114 -17.96 2.55 -3.74
N ILE A 115 -18.36 1.42 -3.17
CA ILE A 115 -17.76 0.09 -3.45
C ILE A 115 -17.92 -0.26 -4.94
N ALA A 116 -19.12 -0.06 -5.51
CA ALA A 116 -19.36 -0.32 -6.93
C ALA A 116 -18.49 0.57 -7.84
N LEU A 117 -18.38 1.87 -7.54
CA LEU A 117 -17.48 2.76 -8.26
C LEU A 117 -16.02 2.32 -8.10
N GLY A 118 -15.62 1.92 -6.90
CA GLY A 118 -14.26 1.47 -6.59
C GLY A 118 -13.86 0.23 -7.39
N LYS A 119 -14.72 -0.80 -7.39
CA LYS A 119 -14.52 -2.01 -8.20
C LYS A 119 -14.46 -1.66 -9.68
N THR A 120 -15.32 -0.76 -10.15
CA THR A 120 -15.30 -0.32 -11.55
C THR A 120 -13.97 0.33 -11.91
N LEU A 121 -13.50 1.31 -11.12
CA LEU A 121 -12.25 2.03 -11.37
C LEU A 121 -10.99 1.15 -11.24
N PHE A 122 -10.96 0.26 -10.26
CA PHE A 122 -9.82 -0.64 -10.02
C PHE A 122 -9.58 -1.60 -11.20
N TRP A 123 -10.65 -2.01 -11.88
CA TRP A 123 -10.60 -2.99 -12.97
C TRP A 123 -10.68 -2.35 -14.37
N ASP A 124 -10.90 -1.04 -14.49
CA ASP A 124 -11.05 -0.39 -15.81
C ASP A 124 -9.70 -0.10 -16.49
N MET A 125 -9.35 -0.90 -17.50
CA MET A 125 -8.19 -0.74 -18.36
C MET A 125 -8.11 0.62 -19.07
N GLN A 126 -9.25 1.29 -19.27
CA GLN A 126 -9.31 2.63 -19.87
C GLN A 126 -8.63 3.71 -19.00
N LEU A 127 -8.24 3.36 -17.76
CA LEU A 127 -7.51 4.24 -16.85
C LEU A 127 -6.14 4.62 -17.41
N GLY A 128 -5.37 3.63 -17.87
CA GLY A 128 -4.01 3.81 -18.37
C GLY A 128 -3.95 4.72 -19.59
N THR A 129 -2.81 5.38 -19.77
CA THR A 129 -2.55 6.28 -20.90
C THR A 129 -2.72 5.60 -22.26
N ASP A 130 -2.39 4.31 -22.35
CA ASP A 130 -2.54 3.50 -23.56
C ASP A 130 -3.88 2.75 -23.65
N GLY A 131 -4.76 2.94 -22.65
CA GLY A 131 -6.04 2.27 -22.53
C GLY A 131 -5.96 0.79 -22.15
N ASN A 132 -4.79 0.26 -21.78
CA ASN A 132 -4.56 -1.17 -21.55
C ASN A 132 -4.09 -1.53 -20.13
N VAL A 133 -3.83 -0.53 -19.27
CA VAL A 133 -3.27 -0.74 -17.92
C VAL A 133 -4.20 -0.14 -16.86
N THR A 134 -4.34 -0.82 -15.73
CA THR A 134 -5.13 -0.36 -14.58
C THR A 134 -4.56 -0.92 -13.27
N CYS A 135 -5.14 -0.60 -12.11
CA CYS A 135 -4.70 -1.19 -10.84
C CYS A 135 -4.71 -2.73 -10.91
N ALA A 136 -5.79 -3.30 -11.46
CA ALA A 136 -5.92 -4.75 -11.58
C ALA A 136 -4.83 -5.43 -12.43
N THR A 137 -4.20 -4.77 -13.43
CA THR A 137 -3.19 -5.45 -14.26
C THR A 137 -1.95 -5.88 -13.48
N CYS A 138 -1.66 -5.23 -12.36
CA CYS A 138 -0.56 -5.60 -11.45
C CYS A 138 -1.04 -6.37 -10.21
N HIS A 139 -2.35 -6.55 -10.04
CA HIS A 139 -2.97 -7.08 -8.81
C HIS A 139 -4.04 -8.15 -9.08
N PHE A 140 -4.09 -8.73 -10.29
CA PHE A 140 -5.18 -9.62 -10.71
C PHE A 140 -5.14 -11.01 -10.06
N LYS A 141 -3.96 -11.51 -9.67
CA LYS A 141 -3.82 -12.87 -9.11
C LYS A 141 -3.62 -12.82 -7.61
N ALA A 142 -4.68 -13.14 -6.85
CA ALA A 142 -4.70 -13.04 -5.38
C ALA A 142 -4.22 -11.66 -4.84
N GLY A 143 -4.48 -10.60 -5.61
CA GLY A 143 -4.08 -9.24 -5.28
C GLY A 143 -2.64 -8.88 -5.66
N ALA A 144 -1.85 -9.76 -6.28
CA ALA A 144 -0.44 -9.54 -6.62
C ALA A 144 -0.16 -9.76 -8.13
N ASP A 145 1.10 -9.54 -8.53
CA ASP A 145 1.58 -9.83 -9.88
C ASP A 145 2.38 -11.12 -9.91
N SER A 146 1.94 -12.06 -10.75
CA SER A 146 2.56 -13.37 -10.91
C SER A 146 2.99 -13.62 -12.37
N ARG A 147 3.13 -12.56 -13.17
CA ARG A 147 3.64 -12.70 -14.52
C ARG A 147 5.12 -13.07 -14.46
N SER A 148 5.64 -13.60 -15.56
CA SER A 148 7.04 -14.04 -15.69
C SER A 148 7.70 -13.52 -16.96
N LYS A 149 6.93 -12.96 -17.91
CA LYS A 149 7.45 -12.39 -19.15
C LYS A 149 7.51 -10.88 -19.05
N ASN A 150 8.62 -10.29 -19.49
CA ASN A 150 8.88 -8.84 -19.43
C ASN A 150 8.69 -8.26 -18.01
N GLN A 151 9.17 -8.95 -16.98
CA GLN A 151 9.00 -8.52 -15.57
C GLN A 151 10.27 -7.95 -14.94
N ILE A 152 11.37 -7.80 -15.69
CA ILE A 152 12.64 -7.41 -15.09
C ILE A 152 12.86 -5.90 -15.17
N ASN A 153 13.19 -5.31 -14.03
CA ASN A 153 13.74 -3.97 -13.86
C ASN A 153 15.21 -4.11 -13.42
N PRO A 154 16.16 -3.33 -13.96
CA PRO A 154 17.60 -3.51 -13.70
C PRO A 154 18.05 -3.00 -12.32
N GLY A 155 17.11 -2.64 -11.43
CA GLY A 155 17.46 -2.00 -10.15
C GLY A 155 17.67 -0.49 -10.30
N LEU A 156 16.78 0.22 -11.01
CA LEU A 156 16.90 1.66 -11.28
C LEU A 156 17.06 2.52 -10.01
N LYS A 157 16.55 2.07 -8.87
CA LYS A 157 16.74 2.74 -7.58
C LYS A 157 18.21 2.77 -7.11
N ALA A 158 19.00 1.77 -7.48
CA ALA A 158 20.44 1.71 -7.25
C ALA A 158 21.22 2.57 -8.25
N GLY A 159 20.55 3.22 -9.20
CA GLY A 159 21.17 3.89 -10.35
C GLY A 159 21.64 2.93 -11.44
N ASP A 160 21.31 1.64 -11.31
CA ASP A 160 21.67 0.62 -12.28
C ASP A 160 20.76 0.68 -13.51
N ARG A 161 21.36 0.51 -14.68
CA ARG A 161 20.71 0.56 -15.99
C ARG A 161 21.02 -0.67 -16.83
N VAL A 162 21.76 -1.63 -16.27
CA VAL A 162 22.19 -2.85 -16.92
C VAL A 162 21.45 -4.01 -16.29
N PHE A 163 20.88 -4.88 -17.12
CA PHE A 163 20.20 -6.08 -16.65
C PHE A 163 21.21 -7.18 -16.35
N ASN A 164 21.16 -7.74 -15.14
CA ASN A 164 22.07 -8.80 -14.72
C ASN A 164 21.54 -10.20 -15.10
N LEU A 165 20.22 -10.36 -15.16
CA LEU A 165 19.56 -11.57 -15.65
C LEU A 165 19.49 -11.57 -17.18
N VAL A 166 19.81 -12.73 -17.79
CA VAL A 166 20.16 -12.88 -19.20
C VAL A 166 19.18 -12.19 -20.17
N GLY A 167 19.63 -11.05 -20.72
CA GLY A 167 19.15 -10.42 -21.95
C GLY A 167 17.87 -9.57 -21.86
N ALA A 168 17.32 -9.30 -20.68
CA ALA A 168 16.16 -8.41 -20.49
C ALA A 168 16.27 -7.09 -21.29
N PRO A 169 15.19 -6.44 -21.76
CA PRO A 169 13.73 -6.63 -21.59
C PRO A 169 13.06 -7.75 -22.40
N ASN A 170 11.77 -8.01 -22.14
CA ASN A 170 10.97 -9.09 -22.74
C ASN A 170 11.46 -10.54 -22.50
N TYR A 171 12.41 -10.72 -21.59
CA TYR A 171 12.83 -12.05 -21.12
C TYR A 171 11.68 -12.78 -20.42
N GLN A 172 11.68 -14.11 -20.57
CA GLN A 172 10.76 -15.04 -19.91
C GLN A 172 11.49 -15.69 -18.75
N LEU A 173 11.17 -15.27 -17.53
CA LEU A 173 11.73 -15.87 -16.32
C LEU A 173 11.37 -17.35 -16.25
N THR A 174 12.29 -18.11 -15.68
CA THR A 174 12.24 -19.55 -15.44
C THR A 174 12.56 -19.84 -13.98
N ALA A 175 12.27 -21.06 -13.52
CA ALA A 175 12.60 -21.46 -12.16
C ALA A 175 14.11 -21.42 -11.85
N ALA A 176 14.95 -21.56 -12.88
CA ALA A 176 16.41 -21.54 -12.75
C ALA A 176 16.99 -20.13 -12.50
N ASP A 177 16.21 -19.07 -12.78
CA ASP A 177 16.62 -17.69 -12.51
C ASP A 177 16.52 -17.34 -11.01
N PHE A 178 15.90 -18.21 -10.19
CA PHE A 178 15.64 -17.96 -8.78
C PHE A 178 16.44 -18.87 -7.84
N PRO A 179 16.79 -18.40 -6.63
CA PRO A 179 16.67 -17.01 -6.18
C PRO A 179 17.68 -16.08 -6.88
N PHE A 180 17.38 -14.79 -6.95
CA PHE A 180 18.30 -13.80 -7.56
C PHE A 180 19.63 -13.70 -6.81
N HIS A 181 19.65 -14.03 -5.52
CA HIS A 181 20.86 -14.26 -4.74
C HIS A 181 20.99 -15.74 -4.40
N GLN A 182 21.83 -16.47 -5.15
CA GLN A 182 21.97 -17.92 -5.03
C GLN A 182 23.27 -18.29 -4.32
N LEU A 183 23.16 -19.10 -3.27
CA LEU A 183 24.27 -19.63 -2.49
C LEU A 183 24.48 -21.12 -2.78
N GLU A 184 25.73 -21.59 -2.69
CA GLU A 184 26.07 -23.02 -2.81
C GLU A 184 25.43 -23.87 -1.69
N ASP A 185 25.50 -23.42 -0.45
CA ASP A 185 24.66 -23.90 0.66
C ASP A 185 23.58 -22.85 0.99
N PRO A 186 22.30 -23.10 0.69
CA PRO A 186 21.22 -22.15 0.96
C PRO A 186 20.97 -21.87 2.45
N ASN A 187 21.62 -22.61 3.35
CA ASN A 187 21.47 -22.47 4.80
C ASN A 187 22.56 -21.61 5.45
N ASN A 188 23.60 -21.29 4.70
CA ASN A 188 24.78 -20.65 5.24
C ASN A 188 25.04 -19.36 4.47
N ILE A 189 24.77 -18.22 5.11
CA ILE A 189 25.03 -16.89 4.54
C ILE A 189 26.50 -16.67 4.17
N ALA A 190 27.45 -17.38 4.79
CA ALA A 190 28.87 -17.30 4.48
C ALA A 190 29.28 -18.27 3.35
N SER A 191 28.35 -19.03 2.79
CA SER A 191 28.61 -19.91 1.65
C SER A 191 29.03 -19.12 0.42
N ARG A 192 29.73 -19.78 -0.50
CA ARG A 192 30.04 -19.25 -1.82
C ARG A 192 28.74 -18.82 -2.53
N VAL A 193 28.76 -17.63 -3.11
CA VAL A 193 27.71 -17.13 -4.01
C VAL A 193 27.89 -17.77 -5.39
N ILE A 194 26.83 -18.42 -5.89
CA ILE A 194 26.76 -19.00 -7.23
C ILE A 194 26.40 -17.92 -8.25
N SER A 195 25.38 -17.11 -7.94
CA SER A 195 24.92 -15.99 -8.75
C SER A 195 24.34 -14.89 -7.87
N ASP A 196 24.48 -13.64 -8.29
CA ASP A 196 23.90 -12.49 -7.61
C ASP A 196 23.33 -11.50 -8.62
N SER A 197 22.10 -11.07 -8.39
CA SER A 197 21.44 -10.03 -9.18
C SER A 197 20.68 -9.08 -8.25
N ASN A 198 20.85 -7.78 -8.49
CA ASN A 198 20.05 -6.69 -7.94
C ASN A 198 18.82 -6.36 -8.81
N ASP A 199 18.61 -7.11 -9.90
CA ASP A 199 17.40 -7.00 -10.71
C ASP A 199 16.15 -7.23 -9.87
N ILE A 200 15.03 -6.70 -10.35
CA ILE A 200 13.74 -6.73 -9.67
C ILE A 200 12.72 -7.36 -10.60
N ALA A 201 12.03 -8.39 -10.12
CA ALA A 201 10.82 -8.89 -10.77
C ALA A 201 9.65 -7.97 -10.38
N GLY A 202 9.43 -6.93 -11.17
CA GLY A 202 8.38 -5.94 -11.01
C GLY A 202 7.23 -6.14 -12.00
N SER A 203 6.24 -5.25 -11.93
CA SER A 203 5.02 -5.29 -12.73
C SER A 203 5.18 -4.45 -14.01
N GLN A 204 4.68 -4.95 -15.15
CA GLN A 204 4.63 -4.16 -16.38
C GLN A 204 3.56 -3.08 -16.29
N GLY A 205 3.91 -1.86 -16.67
CA GLY A 205 2.95 -0.79 -16.92
C GLY A 205 3.03 -0.26 -18.35
N VAL A 206 3.15 1.05 -18.53
CA VAL A 206 3.05 1.70 -19.86
C VAL A 206 4.41 1.89 -20.55
N PHE A 207 4.38 1.99 -21.89
CA PHE A 207 5.53 2.43 -22.68
C PHE A 207 6.00 3.83 -22.27
N ARG A 208 7.27 4.14 -22.54
CA ARG A 208 7.79 5.49 -22.37
C ARG A 208 7.18 6.44 -23.39
N ALA A 209 6.53 7.49 -22.91
CA ALA A 209 5.99 8.57 -23.71
C ALA A 209 5.82 9.82 -22.83
N ASP A 210 5.84 10.99 -23.45
CA ASP A 210 5.50 12.25 -22.81
C ASP A 210 4.01 12.51 -22.96
N PHE A 211 3.35 12.88 -21.86
CA PHE A 211 1.94 13.24 -21.88
C PHE A 211 1.75 14.59 -22.57
N VAL A 212 0.88 14.64 -23.59
CA VAL A 212 0.50 15.90 -24.27
C VAL A 212 -0.84 16.39 -23.74
N ASP A 213 -1.90 15.62 -23.95
CA ASP A 213 -3.24 15.86 -23.42
C ASP A 213 -4.08 14.57 -23.48
N ILE A 214 -5.34 14.61 -23.05
CA ILE A 214 -6.32 13.57 -23.36
C ILE A 214 -6.90 13.77 -24.76
N VAL A 215 -7.44 12.70 -25.36
CA VAL A 215 -8.30 12.79 -26.53
C VAL A 215 -9.76 12.63 -26.08
N PRO A 216 -10.64 13.64 -26.25
CA PRO A 216 -12.03 13.54 -25.81
C PRO A 216 -12.74 12.30 -26.40
N GLY A 217 -13.32 11.47 -25.52
CA GLY A 217 -14.04 10.24 -25.92
C GLY A 217 -13.16 9.05 -26.30
N SER A 218 -11.84 9.15 -26.12
CA SER A 218 -10.87 8.06 -26.37
C SER A 218 -10.43 7.41 -25.04
N ASP A 219 -10.18 6.09 -25.07
CA ASP A 219 -9.55 5.36 -23.97
C ASP A 219 -8.04 5.60 -23.89
N LYS A 220 -7.45 6.17 -24.94
CA LYS A 220 -6.04 6.54 -25.03
C LYS A 220 -5.85 8.04 -24.87
N ASP A 221 -4.79 8.41 -24.14
CA ASP A 221 -4.32 9.78 -24.08
C ASP A 221 -3.57 10.15 -25.38
N ASN A 222 -3.46 11.44 -25.66
CA ASN A 222 -2.54 11.97 -26.65
C ASN A 222 -1.15 12.06 -26.03
N VAL A 223 -0.19 11.35 -26.61
CA VAL A 223 1.18 11.28 -26.11
C VAL A 223 2.18 11.36 -27.24
N THR A 224 3.39 11.81 -26.91
CA THR A 224 4.55 11.74 -27.79
C THR A 224 5.40 10.55 -27.34
N PRO A 225 5.45 9.43 -28.10
CA PRO A 225 6.35 8.33 -27.80
C PRO A 225 7.80 8.81 -27.69
N GLN A 226 8.51 8.35 -26.66
CA GLN A 226 9.92 8.67 -26.47
C GLN A 226 10.75 7.39 -26.55
N PRO A 227 11.90 7.38 -27.25
CA PRO A 227 12.81 6.24 -27.21
C PRO A 227 13.15 5.88 -25.76
N ASP A 228 13.07 4.61 -25.41
CA ASP A 228 13.50 4.11 -24.10
C ASP A 228 14.88 3.48 -24.24
N ASP A 229 15.83 3.97 -23.46
CA ASP A 229 17.21 3.51 -23.49
C ASP A 229 17.46 2.28 -22.63
N ILE A 230 16.54 1.94 -21.72
CA ILE A 230 16.59 0.79 -20.83
C ILE A 230 15.60 -0.28 -21.31
N PHE A 231 14.32 0.08 -21.42
CA PHE A 231 13.24 -0.85 -21.77
C PHE A 231 13.05 -0.92 -23.28
N ARG A 232 14.04 -1.47 -23.99
CA ARG A 232 13.98 -1.74 -25.43
C ARG A 232 14.66 -3.05 -25.85
N VAL A 233 14.21 -3.61 -26.97
CA VAL A 233 14.85 -4.73 -27.67
C VAL A 233 15.15 -4.29 -29.10
N GLN A 234 16.41 -4.33 -29.53
CA GLN A 234 16.85 -3.90 -30.87
C GLN A 234 16.35 -2.51 -31.30
N GLY A 235 16.31 -1.55 -30.37
CA GLY A 235 15.83 -0.19 -30.64
C GLY A 235 14.31 -0.01 -30.62
N ILE A 236 13.55 -1.07 -30.34
CA ILE A 236 12.09 -1.06 -30.21
C ILE A 236 11.73 -1.01 -28.72
N ASN A 237 10.94 -0.04 -28.30
CA ASN A 237 10.52 0.10 -26.91
C ASN A 237 9.65 -1.08 -26.48
N THR A 238 9.95 -1.66 -25.32
CA THR A 238 9.09 -2.59 -24.60
C THR A 238 8.35 -1.86 -23.48
N ARG A 239 7.35 -2.49 -22.84
CA ARG A 239 6.72 -1.94 -21.65
C ARG A 239 7.72 -1.79 -20.52
N ARG A 240 7.63 -0.67 -19.79
CA ARG A 240 8.44 -0.42 -18.60
C ARG A 240 7.96 -1.27 -17.44
N VAL A 241 8.89 -1.61 -16.54
CA VAL A 241 8.66 -2.46 -15.38
C VAL A 241 8.89 -1.66 -14.10
N THR A 242 7.99 -1.80 -13.12
CA THR A 242 8.11 -1.13 -11.82
C THR A 242 9.40 -1.50 -11.09
N ASP A 243 9.87 -0.60 -10.24
CA ASP A 243 11.12 -0.75 -9.49
C ASP A 243 10.95 -1.52 -8.16
N ARG A 244 9.77 -2.13 -7.95
CA ARG A 244 9.46 -3.08 -6.88
C ARG A 244 8.36 -4.04 -7.35
N HIS A 245 8.31 -5.21 -6.75
CA HIS A 245 7.24 -6.18 -6.91
C HIS A 245 5.95 -5.70 -6.23
N SER A 246 4.81 -5.87 -6.89
CA SER A 246 3.50 -5.45 -6.41
C SER A 246 3.04 -6.31 -5.21
N PRO A 247 2.85 -5.74 -4.01
CA PRO A 247 2.33 -6.49 -2.88
C PRO A 247 0.84 -6.84 -3.08
N SER A 248 0.33 -7.83 -2.33
CA SER A 248 -1.10 -8.13 -2.36
C SER A 248 -1.95 -6.96 -1.84
N VAL A 249 -3.06 -6.67 -2.53
CA VAL A 249 -4.10 -5.74 -2.07
C VAL A 249 -5.14 -6.38 -1.14
N ILE A 250 -5.12 -7.72 -0.99
CA ILE A 250 -6.01 -8.43 -0.07
C ILE A 250 -5.55 -8.17 1.37
N ASP A 251 -6.51 -7.90 2.27
CA ASP A 251 -6.27 -7.50 3.67
C ASP A 251 -5.48 -6.18 3.83
N ALA A 252 -5.21 -5.43 2.74
CA ALA A 252 -4.43 -4.19 2.79
C ALA A 252 -5.11 -3.07 3.60
N VAL A 253 -6.42 -3.17 3.82
CA VAL A 253 -7.19 -2.26 4.69
C VAL A 253 -6.69 -2.24 6.13
N PHE A 254 -6.05 -3.31 6.59
CA PHE A 254 -5.51 -3.36 7.94
C PHE A 254 -4.18 -2.63 8.10
N ASN A 255 -3.50 -2.25 7.01
CA ASN A 255 -2.18 -1.60 7.06
C ASN A 255 -2.27 -0.09 7.33
N PHE A 256 -1.49 0.39 8.29
CA PHE A 256 -1.42 1.82 8.63
C PHE A 256 -0.79 2.68 7.50
N ARG A 257 0.20 2.14 6.79
CA ARG A 257 0.81 2.68 5.56
C ARG A 257 0.95 1.54 4.57
N ASN A 258 0.66 1.73 3.28
CA ASN A 258 0.51 0.60 2.35
C ASN A 258 1.68 0.36 1.38
N PHE A 259 2.50 1.35 1.03
CA PHE A 259 3.66 1.06 0.17
C PHE A 259 4.82 0.44 0.95
N TRP A 260 5.63 -0.33 0.22
CA TRP A 260 6.83 -1.01 0.71
C TRP A 260 7.78 -0.07 1.48
N ASP A 261 8.00 1.14 1.00
CA ASP A 261 8.85 2.18 1.63
C ASP A 261 8.10 3.06 2.64
N GLY A 262 6.83 2.76 2.93
CA GLY A 262 6.02 3.56 3.85
C GLY A 262 5.53 4.87 3.26
N SER A 263 5.66 5.05 1.94
CA SER A 263 4.90 6.07 1.23
C SER A 263 3.42 5.66 1.10
N ALA A 264 2.53 6.58 0.68
CA ALA A 264 1.07 6.52 0.91
C ALA A 264 0.67 6.69 2.38
N GLN A 265 0.42 7.96 2.75
CA GLN A 265 0.15 8.36 4.13
C GLN A 265 -1.21 7.88 4.64
N ASN A 266 -1.29 7.62 5.94
CA ASN A 266 -2.54 7.30 6.65
C ASN A 266 -3.62 8.39 6.49
N ILE A 267 -3.20 9.66 6.39
CA ILE A 267 -4.11 10.77 6.15
C ILE A 267 -4.17 11.03 4.65
N PHE A 268 -5.31 10.75 4.03
CA PHE A 268 -5.55 11.10 2.63
C PHE A 268 -5.96 12.58 2.52
N ASN A 269 -5.36 13.30 1.57
CA ASN A 269 -5.59 14.73 1.34
C ASN A 269 -6.58 15.04 0.19
N GLY A 270 -7.15 14.00 -0.44
CA GLY A 270 -8.09 14.14 -1.56
C GLY A 270 -7.44 14.34 -2.93
N VAL A 271 -6.12 14.48 -3.02
CA VAL A 271 -5.41 14.84 -4.27
C VAL A 271 -4.32 13.83 -4.61
N ASP A 272 -3.48 13.48 -3.64
CA ASP A 272 -2.29 12.63 -3.82
C ASP A 272 -1.99 11.78 -2.58
N ARG A 273 -0.92 10.98 -2.68
CA ARG A 273 -0.48 10.03 -1.66
C ARG A 273 0.23 10.65 -0.44
N SER A 274 0.56 11.93 -0.49
CA SER A 274 1.49 12.58 0.43
C SER A 274 0.83 13.10 1.70
N GLY A 275 -0.50 13.07 1.79
CA GLY A 275 -1.23 13.51 2.97
C GLY A 275 -0.89 14.95 3.36
N LEU A 276 -0.61 15.17 4.65
CA LEU A 276 -0.24 16.50 5.17
C LEU A 276 1.15 16.98 4.75
N ARG A 277 1.99 16.13 4.15
CA ARG A 277 3.29 16.52 3.61
C ARG A 277 3.15 17.43 2.38
N ASN A 278 2.00 17.38 1.70
CA ASN A 278 1.63 18.34 0.66
C ASN A 278 0.62 19.37 1.20
N PRO A 279 1.06 20.56 1.65
CA PRO A 279 0.14 21.60 2.11
C PRO A 279 -0.64 22.27 0.97
N GLU A 280 -0.25 22.06 -0.29
CA GLU A 280 -0.91 22.63 -1.48
C GLU A 280 -2.04 21.73 -2.00
N ALA A 281 -2.24 20.54 -1.43
CA ALA A 281 -3.31 19.64 -1.79
C ALA A 281 -4.67 20.18 -1.33
N LEU A 282 -5.42 20.75 -2.28
CA LEU A 282 -6.74 21.32 -2.07
C LEU A 282 -7.73 20.74 -3.08
N VAL A 283 -8.93 20.44 -2.59
CA VAL A 283 -10.09 20.09 -3.43
C VAL A 283 -11.07 21.27 -3.44
N LEU A 284 -12.00 21.27 -4.39
CA LEU A 284 -13.05 22.29 -4.46
C LEU A 284 -14.34 21.80 -3.83
N GLN A 285 -14.97 22.63 -3.01
CA GLN A 285 -16.28 22.37 -2.44
C GLN A 285 -17.30 23.38 -2.98
N ALA A 286 -18.43 22.89 -3.47
CA ALA A 286 -19.58 23.72 -3.77
C ALA A 286 -20.29 24.14 -2.47
N THR A 287 -20.24 25.43 -2.14
CA THR A 287 -21.07 26.02 -1.07
C THR A 287 -22.52 26.20 -1.54
N ASN A 288 -22.69 26.36 -2.85
CA ASN A 288 -23.93 26.20 -3.60
C ASN A 288 -23.56 25.98 -5.07
N ARG A 289 -24.56 25.74 -5.93
CA ARG A 289 -24.36 25.48 -7.37
C ARG A 289 -23.63 26.56 -8.16
N ARG A 290 -23.38 27.74 -7.59
CA ARG A 290 -22.73 28.89 -8.27
C ARG A 290 -21.49 29.40 -7.53
N ARG A 291 -21.07 28.76 -6.45
CA ARG A 291 -19.93 29.20 -5.63
C ARG A 291 -19.09 28.02 -5.16
N LEU A 292 -17.82 28.03 -5.54
CA LEU A 292 -16.81 27.07 -5.13
C LEU A 292 -15.87 27.72 -4.12
N ARG A 293 -15.34 26.93 -3.18
CA ARG A 293 -14.23 27.31 -2.31
C ARG A 293 -13.19 26.21 -2.28
N ASP A 294 -11.93 26.57 -2.13
CA ASP A 294 -10.89 25.60 -1.79
C ASP A 294 -11.08 25.10 -0.36
N VAL A 295 -10.91 23.81 -0.16
CA VAL A 295 -10.87 23.20 1.17
C VAL A 295 -9.72 22.20 1.27
N PRO A 296 -8.96 22.21 2.38
CA PRO A 296 -8.09 21.10 2.70
C PRO A 296 -8.95 19.91 3.14
N VAL A 297 -8.62 18.73 2.62
CA VAL A 297 -9.23 17.46 3.05
C VAL A 297 -8.24 16.69 3.91
N ARG A 298 -8.74 16.08 4.97
CA ARG A 298 -7.96 15.27 5.91
C ARG A 298 -8.82 14.09 6.32
N ILE A 299 -8.57 12.94 5.69
CA ILE A 299 -9.32 11.72 5.95
C ILE A 299 -8.33 10.75 6.58
N LYS A 300 -8.43 10.55 7.90
CA LYS A 300 -7.57 9.59 8.62
C LYS A 300 -7.93 8.16 8.23
N ASN A 301 -7.09 7.19 8.59
CA ASN A 301 -7.33 5.77 8.32
C ASN A 301 -7.59 5.48 6.83
N SER A 302 -6.89 6.20 5.96
CA SER A 302 -7.11 6.21 4.51
C SER A 302 -5.83 6.04 3.71
N SER A 303 -4.93 5.20 4.21
CA SER A 303 -3.71 4.81 3.51
C SER A 303 -4.01 4.14 2.16
N LEU A 304 -5.12 3.40 2.05
CA LEU A 304 -5.60 2.82 0.78
C LEU A 304 -5.97 3.90 -0.23
N ALA A 305 -6.72 4.94 0.15
CA ALA A 305 -7.02 6.04 -0.77
C ALA A 305 -5.75 6.77 -1.23
N SER A 306 -4.81 7.01 -0.30
CA SER A 306 -3.48 7.56 -0.63
C SER A 306 -2.70 6.65 -1.60
N GLN A 307 -2.76 5.34 -1.42
CA GLN A 307 -2.12 4.35 -2.29
C GLN A 307 -2.75 4.37 -3.69
N ALA A 308 -4.08 4.29 -3.76
CA ALA A 308 -4.83 4.18 -5.00
C ALA A 308 -4.57 5.36 -5.96
N VAL A 309 -4.39 6.58 -5.45
CA VAL A 309 -4.13 7.75 -6.31
C VAL A 309 -2.68 7.85 -6.81
N ALA A 310 -1.74 7.06 -6.30
CA ALA A 310 -0.35 7.16 -6.77
C ALA A 310 -0.19 6.66 -8.22
N PRO A 311 -0.66 5.45 -8.59
CA PRO A 311 -0.46 4.90 -9.94
C PRO A 311 -1.00 5.77 -11.07
N ILE A 312 -2.12 6.48 -10.83
CA ILE A 312 -2.74 7.39 -11.82
C ILE A 312 -1.93 8.67 -12.08
N THR A 313 -0.84 8.87 -11.34
CA THR A 313 0.05 10.04 -11.49
C THR A 313 1.53 9.65 -11.64
N THR A 314 1.84 8.35 -11.66
CA THR A 314 3.21 7.83 -11.73
C THR A 314 3.50 7.34 -13.13
N ALA A 315 4.55 7.91 -13.73
CA ALA A 315 5.10 7.38 -14.96
C ALA A 315 5.74 6.00 -14.69
N VAL A 316 5.58 5.06 -15.62
CA VAL A 316 5.80 3.60 -15.53
C VAL A 316 4.52 2.83 -15.27
N GLU A 317 3.70 3.21 -14.28
CA GLU A 317 2.52 2.42 -13.89
C GLU A 317 1.37 2.59 -14.88
N THR A 318 0.59 3.67 -14.77
CA THR A 318 -0.57 3.91 -15.64
C THR A 318 -0.49 5.21 -16.45
N ALA A 319 0.44 6.11 -16.09
CA ALA A 319 0.56 7.44 -16.68
C ALA A 319 1.79 7.57 -17.60
N ALA A 320 1.69 8.42 -18.61
CA ALA A 320 2.86 8.94 -19.33
C ALA A 320 3.69 9.93 -18.47
N GLU A 321 4.89 10.25 -18.93
CA GLU A 321 5.75 11.26 -18.29
C GLU A 321 5.09 12.64 -18.32
N ASP A 322 4.89 13.21 -17.15
CA ASP A 322 4.34 14.55 -16.96
C ASP A 322 5.50 15.54 -16.81
N LEU A 323 6.32 15.67 -17.86
CA LEU A 323 7.50 16.51 -17.83
C LEU A 323 7.12 17.96 -17.48
N PRO A 324 7.91 18.66 -16.63
CA PRO A 324 7.80 20.09 -16.51
C PRO A 324 8.16 20.69 -17.88
N ILE A 325 7.12 20.97 -18.67
CA ILE A 325 7.27 21.41 -20.04
C ILE A 325 8.21 22.61 -20.09
N ALA A 326 9.36 22.46 -20.76
CA ALA A 326 10.18 23.59 -21.20
C ALA A 326 9.27 24.53 -22.01
N PRO A 327 9.37 25.86 -21.85
CA PRO A 327 8.36 26.79 -22.35
C PRO A 327 8.06 26.52 -23.83
N LEU A 328 6.85 26.03 -24.10
CA LEU A 328 6.33 25.85 -25.46
C LEU A 328 6.36 27.20 -26.16
N VAL A 329 6.75 27.21 -27.43
CA VAL A 329 6.64 28.40 -28.28
C VAL A 329 5.20 28.47 -28.77
N ILE A 330 4.52 29.52 -28.36
CA ILE A 330 3.12 29.78 -28.68
C ILE A 330 3.12 30.76 -29.87
N ASP A 331 2.83 30.27 -31.07
CA ASP A 331 2.58 31.14 -32.21
C ASP A 331 1.12 31.60 -32.17
N LEU A 332 0.93 32.87 -31.85
CA LEU A 332 -0.36 33.56 -31.92
C LEU A 332 -0.56 34.08 -33.35
N SER A 333 -1.64 33.68 -34.01
CA SER A 333 -2.04 34.22 -35.30
C SER A 333 -3.24 35.13 -35.15
N ASP A 334 -3.01 36.43 -35.31
CA ASP A 334 -4.03 37.48 -35.19
C ASP A 334 -5.04 37.46 -36.35
N THR A 335 -4.74 36.76 -37.45
CA THR A 335 -5.55 36.76 -38.67
C THR A 335 -6.57 35.62 -38.73
N ASP A 336 -6.31 34.50 -38.06
CA ASP A 336 -7.19 33.31 -38.06
C ASP A 336 -7.64 32.88 -36.66
N ASN A 337 -7.24 33.61 -35.61
CA ASN A 337 -7.59 33.35 -34.21
C ASN A 337 -7.12 31.96 -33.73
N THR A 338 -6.05 31.43 -34.32
CA THR A 338 -5.44 30.15 -33.93
C THR A 338 -4.15 30.38 -33.12
N VAL A 339 -3.89 29.48 -32.17
CA VAL A 339 -2.57 29.24 -31.57
C VAL A 339 -2.13 27.91 -32.07
N ARG A 340 -0.88 27.92 -32.45
CA ARG A 340 -0.14 26.74 -32.81
C ARG A 340 0.86 26.56 -31.70
N VAL A 341 0.64 25.55 -30.87
CA VAL A 341 1.63 25.16 -29.87
C VAL A 341 2.72 24.44 -30.63
N ARG A 342 3.95 24.95 -30.58
CA ARG A 342 5.09 24.31 -31.23
C ARG A 342 6.09 23.80 -30.19
N ASP A 343 6.69 22.66 -30.50
CA ASP A 343 7.86 22.19 -29.76
C ASP A 343 9.06 23.12 -30.02
N THR A 344 10.16 22.89 -29.31
CA THR A 344 11.39 23.68 -29.46
C THR A 344 12.03 23.55 -30.85
N ASN A 345 11.57 22.62 -31.68
CA ASN A 345 12.04 22.37 -33.04
C ASN A 345 11.10 22.96 -34.10
N GLY A 346 10.00 23.62 -33.70
CA GLY A 346 9.03 24.26 -34.59
C GLY A 346 7.88 23.35 -35.08
N ASN A 347 7.79 22.11 -34.58
CA ASN A 347 6.73 21.17 -34.97
C ASN A 347 5.43 21.48 -34.23
N LEU A 348 4.29 21.33 -34.91
CA LEU A 348 2.95 21.56 -34.35
C LEU A 348 2.58 20.46 -33.34
N VAL A 349 2.26 20.81 -32.09
CA VAL A 349 1.97 19.90 -30.97
C VAL A 349 0.52 19.99 -30.48
N ASP A 350 -0.14 21.14 -30.70
CA ASP A 350 -1.57 21.35 -30.43
C ASP A 350 -2.19 22.29 -31.48
N SER A 351 -3.42 21.98 -31.89
CA SER A 351 -4.22 22.74 -32.84
C SER A 351 -5.70 22.85 -32.44
N ASN A 352 -6.02 22.94 -31.15
CA ASN A 352 -7.39 23.24 -30.72
C ASN A 352 -7.65 24.75 -30.66
N SER A 353 -8.03 25.33 -31.81
CA SER A 353 -8.36 26.76 -32.01
C SER A 353 -9.35 27.38 -31.00
N ALA A 354 -10.13 26.56 -30.29
CA ALA A 354 -11.09 27.02 -29.27
C ALA A 354 -10.44 27.39 -27.91
N ASP A 355 -9.24 26.90 -27.60
CA ASP A 355 -8.60 27.11 -26.29
C ASP A 355 -7.88 28.46 -26.14
N ILE A 356 -7.90 29.26 -27.20
CA ILE A 356 -6.88 30.30 -27.45
C ILE A 356 -7.41 31.71 -27.31
N ALA A 357 -8.65 31.95 -27.72
CA ALA A 357 -9.32 33.24 -27.55
C ALA A 357 -9.47 33.67 -26.07
N ALA A 358 -9.06 32.83 -25.12
CA ALA A 358 -9.15 33.08 -23.68
C ALA A 358 -7.81 32.93 -22.92
N SER A 359 -6.68 32.85 -23.65
CA SER A 359 -5.31 32.77 -23.08
C SER A 359 -4.56 34.11 -22.98
N THR A 360 -5.20 35.25 -23.29
CA THR A 360 -4.57 36.57 -23.12
C THR A 360 -4.55 36.99 -21.65
N ASP A 361 -3.69 36.36 -20.85
CA ASP A 361 -3.09 36.98 -19.68
C ASP A 361 -1.74 37.54 -20.13
N ALA A 362 -1.77 38.79 -20.58
CA ALA A 362 -0.57 39.54 -20.90
C ALA A 362 0.32 39.67 -19.65
N ILE A 363 1.62 39.55 -19.92
CA ILE A 363 2.74 39.58 -18.99
C ILE A 363 2.73 40.89 -18.20
N ALA A 364 2.63 40.79 -16.89
CA ALA A 364 3.06 41.83 -15.95
C ALA A 364 3.95 41.18 -14.89
N GLU A 365 5.07 40.61 -15.32
CA GLU A 365 6.20 40.35 -14.44
C GLU A 365 7.05 41.63 -14.38
N THR A 366 6.77 42.48 -13.40
CA THR A 366 7.74 43.47 -12.95
C THR A 366 8.86 42.75 -12.21
N SER A 367 10.07 43.02 -12.65
CA SER A 367 11.36 42.62 -12.10
C SER A 367 11.41 42.61 -10.56
N ALA A 368 11.49 41.43 -9.96
CA ALA A 368 11.93 41.24 -8.58
C ALA A 368 13.20 40.39 -8.58
N THR A 369 14.34 41.07 -8.66
CA THR A 369 15.66 40.52 -8.37
C THR A 369 15.79 40.24 -6.87
N THR A 370 15.66 38.99 -6.44
CA THR A 370 16.36 38.50 -5.25
C THR A 370 16.43 36.98 -5.24
N ALA A 371 17.63 36.45 -5.03
CA ALA A 371 17.92 35.03 -4.90
C ALA A 371 17.16 34.43 -3.70
N GLN A 372 16.01 33.82 -3.96
CA GLN A 372 15.29 33.00 -3.00
C GLN A 372 14.79 31.73 -3.73
N SER A 373 15.51 30.63 -3.49
CA SER A 373 15.06 29.23 -3.67
C SER A 373 14.20 28.93 -4.91
N THR A 374 14.85 28.57 -6.01
CA THR A 374 14.28 27.92 -7.20
C THR A 374 13.76 26.51 -6.89
N ARG A 375 12.76 26.35 -6.00
CA ARG A 375 11.87 25.17 -6.04
C ARG A 375 10.83 25.43 -7.12
N ARG A 376 11.16 25.10 -8.37
CA ARG A 376 10.19 25.09 -9.49
C ARG A 376 9.02 24.18 -9.09
N ARG A 377 7.81 24.75 -8.96
CA ARG A 377 6.56 24.00 -8.77
C ARG A 377 6.36 23.05 -9.95
N ILE A 378 6.58 21.76 -9.77
CA ILE A 378 6.19 20.74 -10.74
C ILE A 378 4.69 20.50 -10.55
N ILE A 379 3.86 21.18 -11.33
CA ILE A 379 2.42 20.95 -11.34
C ILE A 379 2.15 19.76 -12.24
N ARG A 380 1.84 18.60 -11.65
CA ARG A 380 1.41 17.42 -12.42
C ARG A 380 -0.01 17.63 -12.96
N ARG A 381 -0.18 17.54 -14.28
CA ARG A 381 -1.43 17.72 -15.03
C ARG A 381 -2.31 16.47 -15.01
N ILE A 382 -1.72 15.28 -14.90
CA ILE A 382 -2.38 14.01 -15.22
C ILE A 382 -3.56 13.66 -14.30
N GLY A 383 -3.45 13.87 -12.97
CA GLY A 383 -4.52 13.44 -12.04
C GLY A 383 -5.91 14.04 -12.33
N ARG A 384 -5.97 15.31 -12.77
CA ARG A 384 -7.23 15.96 -13.18
C ARG A 384 -7.68 15.53 -14.57
N LYS A 385 -6.72 15.29 -15.46
CA LYS A 385 -6.98 14.82 -16.83
C LYS A 385 -7.56 13.40 -16.85
N ALA A 386 -7.17 12.54 -15.92
CA ALA A 386 -7.76 11.20 -15.76
C ALA A 386 -9.28 11.26 -15.55
N GLY A 387 -9.76 12.17 -14.70
CA GLY A 387 -11.19 12.40 -14.51
C GLY A 387 -11.89 12.89 -15.77
N LYS A 388 -11.25 13.82 -16.49
CA LYS A 388 -11.76 14.34 -17.77
C LYS A 388 -11.90 13.25 -18.84
N LYS A 389 -10.95 12.32 -18.91
CA LYS A 389 -11.00 11.15 -19.79
C LYS A 389 -12.11 10.19 -19.36
N LEU A 390 -12.03 9.65 -18.15
CA LEU A 390 -12.89 8.56 -17.72
C LEU A 390 -14.37 8.95 -17.67
N LEU A 391 -14.71 10.15 -17.20
CA LEU A 391 -16.12 10.58 -17.14
C LEU A 391 -16.78 10.72 -18.52
N ALA A 392 -16.00 10.79 -19.60
CA ALA A 392 -16.49 10.80 -20.98
C ALA A 392 -16.66 9.38 -21.57
N LEU A 393 -16.21 8.33 -20.87
CA LEU A 393 -16.21 6.95 -21.35
C LEU A 393 -17.29 6.10 -20.66
N PRO A 394 -17.83 5.08 -21.34
CA PRO A 394 -18.62 4.05 -20.68
C PRO A 394 -17.71 3.22 -19.72
N PRO A 395 -18.12 3.00 -18.46
CA PRO A 395 -17.35 2.18 -17.54
C PRO A 395 -17.21 0.73 -18.01
N LEU A 396 -15.98 0.19 -17.89
CA LEU A 396 -15.61 -1.18 -18.26
C LEU A 396 -15.94 -1.54 -19.72
N ALA A 397 -15.90 -0.58 -20.64
CA ALA A 397 -16.31 -0.77 -22.04
C ALA A 397 -15.53 -1.88 -22.77
N LYS A 398 -14.36 -2.27 -22.27
CA LYS A 398 -13.47 -3.29 -22.84
C LYS A 398 -13.59 -4.65 -22.14
N GLN A 399 -14.34 -4.74 -21.05
CA GLN A 399 -14.37 -5.88 -20.15
C GLN A 399 -15.80 -6.40 -19.96
N ARG A 400 -15.95 -7.71 -19.99
CA ARG A 400 -17.19 -8.37 -19.54
C ARG A 400 -17.26 -8.37 -18.01
N VAL A 401 -18.47 -8.26 -17.48
CA VAL A 401 -18.77 -8.42 -16.05
C VAL A 401 -19.76 -9.56 -15.91
N ALA A 402 -19.52 -10.53 -15.04
CA ALA A 402 -20.46 -11.63 -14.85
C ALA A 402 -21.84 -11.09 -14.41
N ALA A 403 -22.93 -11.68 -14.89
CA ALA A 403 -24.29 -11.24 -14.51
C ALA A 403 -24.54 -11.45 -12.99
N ASP A 404 -23.88 -12.43 -12.41
CA ASP A 404 -23.90 -12.75 -10.98
C ASP A 404 -22.68 -12.19 -10.21
N ASP A 405 -21.92 -11.24 -10.77
CA ASP A 405 -20.90 -10.50 -10.01
C ASP A 405 -21.52 -9.93 -8.71
N SER A 406 -20.77 -10.01 -7.62
CA SER A 406 -21.28 -9.71 -6.28
C SER A 406 -21.55 -8.23 -6.04
N VAL A 407 -20.91 -7.34 -6.81
CA VAL A 407 -20.98 -5.88 -6.66
C VAL A 407 -21.58 -5.23 -7.91
N LEU A 408 -21.14 -5.64 -9.10
CA LEU A 408 -21.46 -5.02 -10.38
C LEU A 408 -22.52 -5.79 -11.17
N GLY A 409 -22.96 -6.96 -10.72
CA GLY A 409 -23.90 -7.81 -11.46
C GLY A 409 -25.19 -7.09 -11.85
N ALA A 410 -25.74 -6.24 -10.95
CA ALA A 410 -26.92 -5.43 -11.22
C ALA A 410 -26.74 -4.38 -12.33
N PHE A 411 -25.50 -4.02 -12.65
CA PHE A 411 -25.16 -3.05 -13.68
C PHE A 411 -24.57 -3.68 -14.93
N SER A 412 -24.28 -4.98 -14.90
CA SER A 412 -23.62 -5.69 -15.98
C SER A 412 -24.46 -5.67 -17.27
N LYS A 413 -23.79 -5.48 -18.41
CA LYS A 413 -24.37 -5.67 -19.74
C LYS A 413 -24.20 -7.10 -20.27
N ALA A 414 -23.83 -8.05 -19.42
CA ALA A 414 -23.60 -9.44 -19.80
C ALA A 414 -24.68 -9.97 -20.76
N PRO A 415 -24.29 -10.64 -21.86
CA PRO A 415 -22.92 -11.07 -22.19
C PRO A 415 -22.03 -9.96 -22.79
N GLN A 416 -22.53 -8.76 -23.06
CA GLN A 416 -21.76 -7.67 -23.65
C GLN A 416 -20.83 -6.98 -22.63
N PRO A 417 -19.70 -6.41 -23.07
CA PRO A 417 -18.84 -5.60 -22.21
C PRO A 417 -19.53 -4.35 -21.61
N GLY A 418 -18.98 -3.90 -20.50
CA GLY A 418 -19.35 -2.64 -19.84
C GLY A 418 -20.57 -2.70 -18.94
N LEU A 419 -20.88 -1.53 -18.36
CA LEU A 419 -21.98 -1.34 -17.42
C LEU A 419 -23.12 -0.50 -18.02
N ASN A 420 -24.34 -0.66 -17.50
CA ASN A 420 -25.51 0.17 -17.78
C ASN A 420 -25.58 1.44 -16.89
N LYS A 421 -24.43 1.95 -16.46
CA LYS A 421 -24.24 3.19 -15.70
C LYS A 421 -23.11 4.03 -16.29
N THR A 422 -23.14 5.33 -16.04
CA THR A 422 -21.99 6.22 -16.30
C THR A 422 -21.19 6.48 -15.02
N TYR A 423 -19.92 6.86 -15.16
CA TYR A 423 -19.10 7.30 -14.02
C TYR A 423 -19.73 8.46 -13.26
N GLU A 424 -20.35 9.41 -13.97
CA GLU A 424 -21.06 10.53 -13.35
C GLU A 424 -22.21 10.05 -12.47
N GLN A 425 -23.05 9.13 -12.94
CA GLN A 425 -24.13 8.55 -12.13
C GLN A 425 -23.58 7.83 -10.88
N MET A 426 -22.51 7.05 -11.04
CA MET A 426 -21.89 6.33 -9.92
C MET A 426 -21.29 7.29 -8.88
N ILE A 427 -20.64 8.38 -9.31
CA ILE A 427 -20.14 9.43 -8.41
C ILE A 427 -21.30 10.12 -7.71
N GLN A 428 -22.34 10.50 -8.45
CA GLN A 428 -23.51 11.16 -7.89
C GLN A 428 -24.16 10.30 -6.82
N GLU A 429 -24.32 9.00 -7.06
CA GLU A 429 -24.88 8.04 -6.09
C GLU A 429 -24.00 7.88 -4.85
N ALA A 430 -22.69 7.76 -5.02
CA ALA A 430 -21.74 7.46 -3.95
C ALA A 430 -21.41 8.66 -3.05
N PHE A 431 -21.29 9.87 -3.61
CA PHE A 431 -20.68 11.01 -2.91
C PHE A 431 -21.65 12.16 -2.61
N GLN A 432 -21.35 12.87 -1.54
CA GLN A 432 -22.11 14.04 -1.12
C GLN A 432 -22.11 15.15 -2.20
N PRO A 433 -23.25 15.81 -2.49
CA PRO A 433 -23.39 16.75 -3.61
C PRO A 433 -22.40 17.92 -3.58
N GLN A 434 -21.95 18.39 -2.42
CA GLN A 434 -20.99 19.50 -2.33
C GLN A 434 -19.66 19.22 -3.06
N TRP A 435 -19.36 17.98 -3.41
CA TRP A 435 -18.12 17.59 -4.09
C TRP A 435 -18.24 17.51 -5.61
N TRP A 436 -19.45 17.54 -6.17
CA TRP A 436 -19.68 17.37 -7.61
C TRP A 436 -20.79 18.26 -8.21
N ASP A 437 -21.79 18.70 -7.42
CA ASP A 437 -22.95 19.47 -7.90
C ASP A 437 -22.63 20.97 -8.00
N SER A 438 -22.11 21.39 -9.15
CA SER A 438 -21.90 22.80 -9.46
C SER A 438 -22.14 23.13 -10.93
N ASN A 439 -22.69 24.32 -11.19
CA ASN A 439 -22.81 24.90 -12.53
C ASN A 439 -21.59 25.75 -12.90
N MET A 440 -20.57 25.80 -12.04
CA MET A 440 -19.31 26.48 -12.32
C MET A 440 -18.37 25.55 -13.06
N VAL A 441 -17.72 26.08 -14.09
CA VAL A 441 -16.59 25.46 -14.78
C VAL A 441 -15.31 26.00 -14.18
N ILE A 442 -14.34 25.10 -13.99
CA ILE A 442 -13.00 25.42 -13.55
C ILE A 442 -12.09 25.33 -14.76
N ARG A 443 -11.60 26.47 -15.25
CA ARG A 443 -10.59 26.50 -16.31
C ARG A 443 -9.22 26.59 -15.69
N VAL A 444 -8.34 25.65 -16.02
CA VAL A 444 -6.98 25.58 -15.47
C VAL A 444 -5.99 25.93 -16.56
N ASN A 445 -5.17 26.96 -16.35
CA ASN A 445 -4.07 27.26 -17.25
C ASN A 445 -3.04 26.12 -17.15
N PRO A 446 -2.72 25.43 -18.25
CA PRO A 446 -1.87 24.24 -18.21
C PRO A 446 -0.43 24.56 -17.78
N ASN A 447 0.08 25.76 -18.06
CA ASN A 447 1.47 26.14 -17.79
C ASN A 447 1.68 26.64 -16.35
N THR A 448 0.70 27.39 -15.82
CA THR A 448 0.83 28.03 -14.50
C THR A 448 0.00 27.37 -13.41
N GLY A 449 -0.94 26.51 -13.77
CA GLY A 449 -1.95 25.96 -12.87
C GLY A 449 -2.97 26.98 -12.35
N ARG A 450 -2.91 28.24 -12.80
CA ARG A 450 -3.87 29.29 -12.39
C ARG A 450 -5.28 28.91 -12.84
N ARG A 451 -6.26 29.20 -11.98
CA ARG A 451 -7.66 28.81 -12.18
C ARG A 451 -8.54 30.02 -12.44
N ARG A 452 -9.47 29.88 -13.38
CA ARG A 452 -10.57 30.81 -13.61
C ARG A 452 -11.90 30.08 -13.47
N PHE A 453 -12.89 30.77 -12.92
CA PHE A 453 -14.21 30.20 -12.64
C PHE A 453 -15.27 30.98 -13.38
N TYR A 454 -16.11 30.29 -14.15
CA TYR A 454 -17.24 30.92 -14.84
C TYR A 454 -18.39 29.93 -15.01
N ARG A 455 -19.56 30.40 -15.44
CA ARG A 455 -20.75 29.53 -15.58
C ARG A 455 -20.62 28.59 -16.77
N ARG A 456 -21.08 27.35 -16.62
CA ARG A 456 -21.05 26.34 -17.68
C ARG A 456 -21.68 26.87 -18.98
N PRO A 457 -20.95 26.84 -20.12
CA PRO A 457 -21.48 27.26 -21.39
C PRO A 457 -22.58 26.29 -21.84
N ARG A 458 -23.66 26.81 -22.41
CA ARG A 458 -24.78 26.01 -22.92
C ARG A 458 -24.64 25.62 -24.40
N ASN A 459 -23.81 26.36 -25.14
CA ASN A 459 -23.78 26.31 -26.60
C ASN A 459 -22.51 25.63 -27.13
N ARG A 460 -21.68 25.06 -26.27
CA ARG A 460 -20.48 24.31 -26.66
C ARG A 460 -20.08 23.28 -25.61
N PRO A 461 -19.41 22.18 -26.00
CA PRO A 461 -18.74 21.30 -25.05
C PRO A 461 -17.61 22.04 -24.31
N LEU A 462 -17.23 21.49 -23.16
CA LEU A 462 -16.06 21.96 -22.41
C LEU A 462 -14.78 21.49 -23.11
N SER A 463 -13.75 22.34 -23.15
CA SER A 463 -12.45 21.92 -23.66
C SER A 463 -11.68 21.05 -22.66
N THR A 464 -10.50 20.56 -23.04
CA THR A 464 -9.70 19.68 -22.20
C THR A 464 -9.13 20.38 -20.97
N ILE A 465 -9.06 21.72 -20.96
CA ILE A 465 -8.60 22.53 -19.82
C ILE A 465 -9.75 23.09 -18.97
N GLU A 466 -10.99 22.74 -19.30
CA GLU A 466 -12.21 23.19 -18.64
C GLU A 466 -12.90 22.01 -17.96
N TYR A 467 -12.96 22.06 -16.63
CA TYR A 467 -13.42 20.95 -15.80
C TYR A 467 -14.78 21.27 -15.18
N THR A 468 -15.66 20.27 -15.13
CA THR A 468 -16.74 20.22 -14.15
C THR A 468 -16.14 20.05 -12.75
N LEU A 469 -16.94 20.28 -11.70
CA LEU A 469 -16.48 20.03 -10.34
C LEU A 469 -16.14 18.55 -10.12
N ALA A 470 -16.91 17.64 -10.72
CA ALA A 470 -16.67 16.19 -10.62
C ALA A 470 -15.33 15.79 -11.26
N GLU A 471 -15.04 16.30 -12.46
CA GLU A 471 -13.77 16.04 -13.16
C GLU A 471 -12.58 16.64 -12.38
N TYR A 472 -12.73 17.85 -11.83
CA TYR A 472 -11.65 18.51 -11.09
C TYR A 472 -11.28 17.78 -9.79
N ASN A 473 -12.29 17.25 -9.07
CA ASN A 473 -12.12 16.52 -7.82
C ASN A 473 -11.88 15.01 -8.02
N PHE A 474 -11.59 14.55 -9.24
CA PHE A 474 -11.61 13.12 -9.56
C PHE A 474 -10.73 12.26 -8.63
N SER A 475 -9.52 12.73 -8.25
CA SER A 475 -8.64 12.01 -7.32
C SER A 475 -9.30 11.70 -5.97
N LEU A 476 -10.17 12.59 -5.47
CA LEU A 476 -10.91 12.38 -4.23
C LEU A 476 -11.88 11.20 -4.38
N PHE A 477 -12.64 11.16 -5.48
CA PHE A 477 -13.57 10.08 -5.75
C PHE A 477 -12.85 8.77 -6.02
N PHE A 478 -11.79 8.81 -6.81
CA PHE A 478 -10.98 7.64 -7.15
C PHE A 478 -10.41 7.00 -5.89
N GLY A 479 -9.67 7.77 -5.07
CA GLY A 479 -9.04 7.24 -3.85
C GLY A 479 -10.05 6.66 -2.87
N LEU A 480 -11.13 7.39 -2.59
CA LEU A 480 -12.15 6.93 -1.63
C LEU A 480 -12.97 5.75 -2.13
N ALA A 481 -13.30 5.71 -3.43
CA ALA A 481 -14.06 4.60 -3.99
C ALA A 481 -13.20 3.32 -4.03
N VAL A 482 -11.95 3.41 -4.50
CA VAL A 482 -11.03 2.27 -4.50
C VAL A 482 -10.76 1.77 -3.08
N GLN A 483 -10.52 2.68 -2.12
CA GLN A 483 -10.44 2.29 -0.71
C GLN A 483 -11.70 1.56 -0.23
N ALA A 484 -12.89 2.05 -0.58
CA ALA A 484 -14.13 1.39 -0.18
C ALA A 484 -14.22 -0.04 -0.74
N TYR A 485 -13.81 -0.25 -2.01
CA TYR A 485 -13.73 -1.57 -2.63
C TYR A 485 -12.67 -2.47 -1.99
N GLU A 486 -11.43 -2.00 -1.85
CA GLU A 486 -10.33 -2.77 -1.24
C GLU A 486 -10.62 -3.13 0.22
N SER A 487 -11.39 -2.29 0.94
CA SER A 487 -11.87 -2.60 2.29
C SER A 487 -12.80 -3.82 2.35
N THR A 488 -13.34 -4.28 1.22
CA THR A 488 -14.13 -5.51 1.15
C THR A 488 -13.28 -6.77 0.96
N LEU A 489 -12.02 -6.62 0.51
CA LEU A 489 -11.13 -7.72 0.14
C LEU A 489 -10.47 -8.34 1.38
N VAL A 490 -11.28 -8.92 2.27
CA VAL A 490 -10.84 -9.49 3.55
C VAL A 490 -10.87 -11.02 3.55
N SER A 491 -9.71 -11.65 3.75
CA SER A 491 -9.49 -13.10 3.68
C SER A 491 -9.60 -13.78 5.05
N SER A 492 -10.79 -13.67 5.65
CA SER A 492 -11.07 -14.09 7.03
C SER A 492 -11.60 -15.52 7.22
N GLN A 493 -11.53 -16.38 6.20
CA GLN A 493 -12.04 -17.76 6.24
C GLN A 493 -10.95 -18.80 5.95
N THR A 494 -9.71 -18.50 6.34
CA THR A 494 -8.59 -19.44 6.21
C THR A 494 -8.75 -20.64 7.15
N PRO A 495 -8.08 -21.78 6.89
CA PRO A 495 -7.96 -22.86 7.87
C PRO A 495 -7.42 -22.39 9.23
N PHE A 496 -6.53 -21.40 9.24
CA PHE A 496 -6.02 -20.77 10.46
C PHE A 496 -7.11 -20.00 11.23
N ASP A 497 -7.99 -19.27 10.56
CA ASP A 497 -9.12 -18.59 11.24
C ASP A 497 -10.08 -19.60 11.88
N GLN A 498 -10.36 -20.70 11.19
CA GLN A 498 -11.20 -21.78 11.72
C GLN A 498 -10.54 -22.44 12.94
N PHE A 499 -9.22 -22.66 12.89
CA PHE A 499 -8.43 -23.15 14.01
C PHE A 499 -8.52 -22.20 15.22
N LEU A 500 -8.34 -20.90 15.01
CA LEU A 500 -8.48 -19.87 16.05
C LEU A 500 -9.91 -19.77 16.59
N ALA A 501 -10.93 -20.08 15.78
CA ALA A 501 -12.33 -20.14 16.19
C ALA A 501 -12.68 -21.43 16.97
N GLY A 502 -11.73 -22.35 17.14
CA GLY A 502 -11.89 -23.58 17.93
C GLY A 502 -12.04 -24.86 17.11
N ASN A 503 -12.14 -24.79 15.78
CA ASN A 503 -12.14 -25.97 14.90
C ASN A 503 -10.71 -26.50 14.74
N ARG A 504 -10.25 -27.31 15.70
CA ARG A 504 -8.88 -27.85 15.69
C ARG A 504 -8.56 -28.73 14.48
N SER A 505 -9.57 -29.36 13.86
CA SER A 505 -9.40 -30.18 12.65
C SER A 505 -9.18 -29.38 11.37
N ALA A 506 -9.42 -28.06 11.38
CA ALA A 506 -9.10 -27.22 10.23
C ALA A 506 -7.59 -27.10 9.97
N PHE A 507 -6.75 -27.39 10.97
CA PHE A 507 -5.30 -27.32 10.89
C PHE A 507 -4.68 -28.70 11.08
N THR A 508 -3.87 -29.14 10.12
CA THR A 508 -3.15 -30.42 10.23
C THR A 508 -2.14 -30.40 11.39
N PRO A 509 -1.72 -31.55 11.94
CA PRO A 509 -0.70 -31.58 12.98
C PRO A 509 0.59 -30.86 12.59
N GLN A 510 1.02 -30.96 11.33
CA GLN A 510 2.20 -30.28 10.81
C GLN A 510 2.00 -28.76 10.72
N GLN A 511 0.81 -28.28 10.34
CA GLN A 511 0.45 -26.86 10.37
C GLN A 511 0.46 -26.30 11.80
N GLN A 512 -0.05 -27.06 12.77
CA GLN A 512 -0.01 -26.67 14.18
C GLN A 512 1.43 -26.60 14.71
N GLN A 513 2.29 -27.55 14.31
CA GLN A 513 3.71 -27.50 14.61
C GLN A 513 4.38 -26.25 14.01
N GLY A 514 4.07 -25.93 12.74
CA GLY A 514 4.55 -24.72 12.08
C GLY A 514 4.14 -23.45 12.81
N TRP A 515 2.89 -23.37 13.27
CA TRP A 515 2.40 -22.25 14.09
C TRP A 515 3.15 -22.12 15.43
N GLN A 516 3.43 -23.24 16.10
CA GLN A 516 4.23 -23.24 17.33
C GLN A 516 5.66 -22.75 17.07
N LEU A 517 6.27 -23.15 15.96
CA LEU A 517 7.60 -22.66 15.56
C LEU A 517 7.56 -21.17 15.23
N PHE A 518 6.55 -20.71 14.50
CA PHE A 518 6.36 -19.30 14.13
C PHE A 518 6.30 -18.36 15.34
N THR A 519 5.63 -18.78 16.40
CA THR A 519 5.54 -18.02 17.65
C THR A 519 6.83 -18.08 18.48
N ARG A 520 7.54 -19.21 18.46
CA ARG A 520 8.75 -19.43 19.29
C ARG A 520 10.06 -18.98 18.66
N ARG A 521 10.14 -18.94 17.33
CA ARG A 521 11.35 -18.57 16.57
C ARG A 521 11.41 -17.08 16.21
N GLY A 522 10.50 -16.26 16.75
CA GLY A 522 10.54 -14.79 16.63
C GLY A 522 9.78 -14.21 15.43
N CYS A 523 9.22 -15.03 14.53
CA CYS A 523 8.50 -14.56 13.33
C CYS A 523 7.33 -13.63 13.70
N ILE A 524 6.60 -13.98 14.77
CA ILE A 524 5.47 -13.19 15.32
C ILE A 524 5.87 -11.78 15.80
N GLY A 525 7.16 -11.52 16.01
CA GLY A 525 7.65 -10.19 16.41
C GLY A 525 7.42 -9.13 15.33
N CYS A 526 7.57 -9.53 14.06
CA CYS A 526 7.34 -8.68 12.89
C CYS A 526 6.01 -9.01 12.21
N HIS A 527 5.64 -10.29 12.09
CA HIS A 527 4.34 -10.71 11.56
C HIS A 527 3.30 -10.81 12.67
N ALA A 528 3.07 -9.67 13.32
CA ALA A 528 2.33 -9.62 14.58
C ALA A 528 0.80 -9.71 14.43
N SER A 529 0.15 -10.07 15.53
CA SER A 529 -1.31 -10.03 15.71
C SER A 529 -2.09 -10.93 14.75
N THR A 530 -3.40 -10.71 14.61
CA THR A 530 -4.31 -11.51 13.78
C THR A 530 -4.09 -11.28 12.27
N GLU A 531 -3.66 -10.06 11.95
CA GLU A 531 -3.39 -9.57 10.60
C GLU A 531 -2.05 -10.09 10.05
N LEU A 532 -1.21 -10.70 10.91
CA LEU A 532 0.12 -11.24 10.59
C LEU A 532 1.06 -10.19 9.99
N THR A 533 0.96 -8.96 10.48
CA THR A 533 1.84 -7.84 10.15
C THR A 533 1.92 -6.83 11.30
N ALA A 534 3.12 -6.38 11.63
CA ALA A 534 3.35 -5.29 12.58
C ALA A 534 3.04 -3.91 11.98
N ALA A 535 2.78 -3.81 10.67
CA ALA A 535 2.36 -2.58 10.02
C ALA A 535 0.85 -2.29 10.15
N SER A 536 0.11 -3.14 10.88
CA SER A 536 -1.34 -2.98 11.03
C SER A 536 -1.73 -1.78 11.89
N PHE A 537 -2.92 -1.22 11.66
CA PHE A 537 -3.49 -0.19 12.54
C PHE A 537 -3.51 -0.64 14.00
N ARG A 538 -3.95 -1.87 14.28
CA ARG A 538 -4.00 -2.42 15.64
C ARG A 538 -2.64 -2.43 16.31
N ASN A 539 -1.59 -2.82 15.59
CA ASN A 539 -0.24 -2.83 16.13
C ASN A 539 0.34 -1.41 16.29
N VAL A 540 0.16 -0.54 15.30
CA VAL A 540 0.62 0.86 15.35
C VAL A 540 -0.09 1.65 16.44
N SER A 541 -1.40 1.48 16.62
CA SER A 541 -2.15 2.11 17.72
C SER A 541 -1.72 1.59 19.09
N GLY A 542 -1.33 0.31 19.20
CA GLY A 542 -0.89 -0.29 20.46
C GLY A 542 0.56 0.05 20.84
N ARG A 543 1.48 0.08 19.86
CA ARG A 543 2.92 0.32 20.08
C ARG A 543 3.36 1.76 19.85
N GLY A 544 2.53 2.58 19.21
CA GLY A 544 2.92 3.86 18.64
C GLY A 544 3.47 3.71 17.22
N ARG A 545 3.57 4.84 16.52
CA ARG A 545 4.05 4.92 15.13
C ARG A 545 5.57 4.73 14.99
N ILE A 546 6.30 5.03 16.07
CA ILE A 546 7.74 4.81 16.20
C ILE A 546 8.00 4.17 17.57
N GLY A 547 9.08 3.40 17.68
CA GLY A 547 9.43 2.68 18.90
C GLY A 547 10.92 2.45 19.05
N ARG A 548 11.34 2.00 20.25
CA ARG A 548 12.70 1.52 20.52
C ARG A 548 12.79 0.06 20.08
N ALA A 549 13.67 -0.24 19.15
CA ALA A 549 13.93 -1.61 18.70
C ALA A 549 14.51 -2.45 19.84
N PRO A 550 14.04 -3.70 20.05
CA PRO A 550 14.47 -4.56 21.16
C PRO A 550 15.81 -5.26 20.88
N ILE A 551 16.82 -4.49 20.46
CA ILE A 551 18.16 -4.96 20.13
C ILE A 551 19.23 -4.12 20.87
N PRO A 552 20.49 -4.59 21.00
CA PRO A 552 21.54 -3.83 21.67
C PRO A 552 21.66 -2.40 21.12
N GLY A 553 21.76 -1.41 22.02
CA GLY A 553 21.78 0.01 21.68
C GLY A 553 20.40 0.66 21.50
N THR A 554 19.32 -0.13 21.46
CA THR A 554 17.93 0.35 21.42
C THR A 554 17.68 1.48 20.40
N PRO A 555 18.08 1.30 19.13
CA PRO A 555 17.85 2.30 18.10
C PRO A 555 16.34 2.53 17.91
N VAL A 556 15.98 3.64 17.28
CA VAL A 556 14.58 3.98 17.04
C VAL A 556 14.17 3.51 15.65
N GLU A 557 12.97 2.95 15.54
CA GLU A 557 12.41 2.41 14.30
C GLU A 557 10.99 2.92 14.07
N ASP A 558 10.54 2.86 12.83
CA ASP A 558 9.15 3.01 12.47
C ASP A 558 8.42 1.67 12.68
N THR A 559 7.30 1.69 13.43
CA THR A 559 6.57 0.46 13.74
C THR A 559 6.10 -0.24 12.47
N GLY A 560 6.50 -1.51 12.30
CA GLY A 560 6.12 -2.36 11.18
C GLY A 560 7.06 -2.33 9.98
N PHE A 561 8.19 -1.61 10.06
CA PHE A 561 9.19 -1.51 9.01
C PHE A 561 10.51 -2.12 9.45
N PHE A 562 11.03 -3.09 8.70
CA PHE A 562 12.25 -3.80 9.08
C PHE A 562 13.20 -3.98 7.89
N ALA A 563 14.50 -3.89 8.17
CA ALA A 563 15.55 -4.26 7.23
C ALA A 563 15.97 -5.70 7.50
N ILE A 564 15.58 -6.61 6.62
CA ILE A 564 15.79 -8.07 6.80
C ILE A 564 16.90 -8.64 5.90
N GLY A 565 17.59 -7.77 5.13
CA GLY A 565 18.70 -8.14 4.25
C GLY A 565 18.31 -8.92 3.00
N VAL A 566 17.22 -8.56 2.33
CA VAL A 566 16.93 -9.05 0.97
C VAL A 566 17.97 -8.56 -0.02
N ARG A 567 18.36 -7.27 0.08
CA ARG A 567 19.43 -6.61 -0.68
C ARG A 567 20.18 -5.61 0.22
N PRO A 568 21.41 -5.20 -0.13
CA PRO A 568 22.09 -4.11 0.55
C PRO A 568 21.25 -2.81 0.54
N PRO A 569 21.18 -2.04 1.64
CA PRO A 569 20.41 -0.80 1.70
C PRO A 569 20.84 0.30 0.71
N GLN A 570 22.03 0.19 0.12
CA GLN A 570 22.53 1.11 -0.90
C GLN A 570 21.81 0.93 -2.25
N GLU A 571 21.23 -0.24 -2.51
CA GLU A 571 20.51 -0.53 -3.75
C GLU A 571 19.04 -0.09 -3.68
N ASP A 572 18.41 -0.24 -2.51
CA ASP A 572 17.10 0.37 -2.21
C ASP A 572 17.06 0.83 -0.75
N VAL A 573 17.16 2.15 -0.56
CA VAL A 573 17.10 2.77 0.78
C VAL A 573 15.70 2.69 1.41
N ALA A 574 14.65 2.39 0.63
CA ALA A 574 13.29 2.18 1.09
C ALA A 574 12.74 3.31 1.97
N LEU A 575 12.28 2.99 3.19
CA LEU A 575 11.83 3.97 4.19
C LEU A 575 12.90 5.03 4.51
N GLY A 576 14.17 4.73 4.25
CA GLY A 576 15.29 5.65 4.38
C GLY A 576 15.32 6.77 3.32
N ALA A 577 14.49 6.72 2.29
CA ALA A 577 14.38 7.77 1.28
C ALA A 577 13.68 9.05 1.81
N ASP A 578 13.76 10.11 1.00
CA ASP A 578 12.98 11.32 1.16
C ASP A 578 11.78 11.34 0.18
N ASP A 579 10.71 12.02 0.57
CA ASP A 579 9.59 12.33 -0.31
C ASP A 579 9.95 13.42 -1.35
N GLY A 580 9.04 13.65 -2.30
CA GLY A 580 9.21 14.68 -3.34
C GLY A 580 9.31 16.12 -2.83
N PHE A 581 9.17 16.36 -1.52
CA PHE A 581 9.31 17.66 -0.87
C PHE A 581 10.63 17.79 -0.09
N GLY A 582 11.46 16.74 -0.08
CA GLY A 582 12.73 16.66 0.64
C GLY A 582 12.55 16.37 2.14
N ASN A 583 11.49 15.67 2.54
CA ASN A 583 11.31 15.21 3.91
C ASN A 583 11.41 13.69 3.99
N SER A 584 12.05 13.17 5.04
CA SER A 584 12.22 11.72 5.20
C SER A 584 10.89 10.97 5.24
N LEU A 585 10.84 9.80 4.60
CA LEU A 585 9.72 8.86 4.71
C LEU A 585 9.66 8.21 6.09
N SER A 586 10.81 7.99 6.74
CA SER A 586 10.87 7.53 8.14
C SER A 586 10.28 8.57 9.08
N GLU A 587 9.24 8.15 9.79
CA GLU A 587 8.60 8.95 10.83
C GLU A 587 9.53 9.11 12.04
N ALA A 588 10.38 8.13 12.35
CA ALA A 588 11.40 8.24 13.40
C ALA A 588 12.40 9.37 13.08
N ARG A 589 12.85 9.48 11.83
CA ARG A 589 13.69 10.61 11.38
C ARG A 589 12.93 11.94 11.46
N LEU A 590 11.66 11.97 11.09
CA LEU A 590 10.86 13.19 11.24
C LEU A 590 10.69 13.61 12.70
N ALA A 591 10.52 12.67 13.62
CA ALA A 591 10.47 12.96 15.05
C ALA A 591 11.80 13.54 15.54
N GLN A 592 12.93 12.94 15.14
CA GLN A 592 14.27 13.41 15.51
C GLN A 592 14.55 14.83 14.95
N GLN A 593 13.99 15.16 13.78
CA GLN A 593 14.08 16.48 13.15
C GLN A 593 13.05 17.49 13.68
N GLY A 594 12.17 17.11 14.61
CA GLY A 594 11.09 17.98 15.10
C GLY A 594 9.99 18.29 14.08
N LYS A 595 9.91 17.53 12.97
CA LYS A 595 8.97 17.73 11.87
C LYS A 595 7.72 16.83 11.94
N PHE A 596 7.69 15.85 12.85
CA PHE A 596 6.64 14.83 12.95
C PHE A 596 5.24 15.46 13.04
N SER A 597 4.98 16.32 14.03
CA SER A 597 3.65 16.90 14.24
C SER A 597 3.19 17.77 13.07
N GLN A 598 4.11 18.55 12.49
CA GLN A 598 3.82 19.41 11.35
C GLN A 598 3.40 18.61 10.11
N LEU A 599 4.11 17.52 9.82
CA LEU A 599 3.96 16.77 8.57
C LEU A 599 3.00 15.58 8.67
N LEU A 600 2.69 15.11 9.88
CA LEU A 600 1.84 13.94 10.12
C LEU A 600 0.57 14.26 10.92
N GLY A 601 0.45 15.47 11.48
CA GLY A 601 -0.76 15.99 12.13
C GLY A 601 -1.03 15.44 13.53
N GLU A 602 -0.05 14.77 14.14
CA GLU A 602 -0.13 14.12 15.45
C GLU A 602 1.22 14.25 16.16
N ASN A 603 1.26 14.29 17.49
CA ASN A 603 2.54 14.30 18.20
C ASN A 603 3.23 12.93 18.12
N PRO A 604 4.58 12.88 18.06
CA PRO A 604 5.28 11.62 18.15
C PRO A 604 4.99 10.96 19.51
N PRO A 605 4.93 9.62 19.57
CA PRO A 605 4.80 8.92 20.84
C PRO A 605 6.00 9.23 21.75
N THR A 606 5.75 9.28 23.06
CA THR A 606 6.82 9.41 24.04
C THR A 606 7.59 8.09 24.12
N LEU A 607 8.89 8.13 23.84
CA LEU A 607 9.79 6.99 23.96
C LEU A 607 10.43 6.94 25.35
N ASP A 608 10.79 5.74 25.80
CA ASP A 608 11.60 5.51 26.99
C ASP A 608 12.83 4.66 26.63
N PRO A 609 14.07 5.20 26.70
CA PRO A 609 14.38 6.59 27.01
C PRO A 609 13.86 7.56 25.94
N PRO A 610 13.61 8.85 26.28
CA PRO A 610 13.16 9.86 25.32
C PRO A 610 14.06 9.97 24.10
N LEU A 611 13.46 10.35 22.96
CA LEU A 611 14.19 10.51 21.70
C LEU A 611 15.26 11.61 21.82
N SER A 612 16.49 11.26 21.46
CA SER A 612 17.66 12.14 21.40
C SER A 612 18.09 12.41 19.96
N PRO A 613 18.65 13.60 19.65
CA PRO A 613 19.30 13.85 18.35
C PRO A 613 20.46 12.89 18.02
N SER A 614 21.04 12.23 19.02
CA SER A 614 22.12 11.25 18.85
C SER A 614 21.63 9.81 18.64
N ASP A 615 20.32 9.56 18.75
CA ASP A 615 19.78 8.21 18.58
C ASP A 615 20.00 7.72 17.15
N SER A 616 20.42 6.45 17.03
CA SER A 616 20.46 5.77 15.75
C SER A 616 19.04 5.44 15.28
N ILE A 617 18.75 5.69 14.00
CA ILE A 617 17.44 5.40 13.39
C ILE A 617 17.56 4.26 12.39
N LEU A 618 16.75 3.20 12.55
CA LEU A 618 16.63 2.09 11.62
C LEU A 618 15.61 2.43 10.53
N ALA A 619 16.11 2.89 9.37
CA ALA A 619 15.24 3.25 8.23
C ALA A 619 15.79 2.80 6.87
N ASN A 620 17.11 2.84 6.67
CA ASN A 620 17.70 2.44 5.39
C ASN A 620 17.48 0.94 5.15
N GLY A 621 16.91 0.61 3.98
CA GLY A 621 16.57 -0.77 3.63
C GLY A 621 15.42 -1.35 4.45
N ALA A 622 14.71 -0.53 5.23
CA ALA A 622 13.56 -0.97 6.01
C ALA A 622 12.29 -0.92 5.15
N PHE A 623 11.60 -2.05 5.08
CA PHE A 623 10.38 -2.22 4.30
C PHE A 623 9.19 -2.58 5.18
N LYS A 624 8.00 -2.17 4.77
CA LYS A 624 6.74 -2.54 5.40
C LYS A 624 6.64 -4.06 5.51
N THR A 625 6.33 -4.57 6.69
CA THR A 625 6.07 -6.00 6.87
C THR A 625 4.78 -6.39 6.10
N PRO A 626 4.83 -7.33 5.15
CA PRO A 626 3.63 -7.80 4.47
C PRO A 626 2.80 -8.69 5.40
N GLY A 627 1.48 -8.69 5.20
CA GLY A 627 0.63 -9.75 5.76
C GLY A 627 0.96 -11.10 5.10
N LEU A 628 0.74 -12.20 5.82
CA LEU A 628 1.07 -13.56 5.33
C LEU A 628 -0.13 -14.36 4.83
N ARG A 629 -1.34 -13.78 4.86
CA ARG A 629 -2.54 -14.44 4.36
C ARG A 629 -2.48 -14.58 2.84
N ASN A 630 -2.88 -15.74 2.34
CA ASN A 630 -2.82 -16.13 0.93
C ASN A 630 -1.41 -16.12 0.32
N VAL A 631 -0.34 -16.13 1.14
CA VAL A 631 1.05 -16.05 0.66
C VAL A 631 1.40 -17.16 -0.34
N GLU A 632 0.76 -18.33 -0.24
CA GLU A 632 0.88 -19.42 -1.23
C GLU A 632 0.57 -18.99 -2.67
N LEU A 633 -0.30 -17.98 -2.86
CA LEU A 633 -0.83 -17.57 -4.17
C LEU A 633 -0.12 -16.35 -4.76
N THR A 634 0.83 -15.74 -4.04
CA THR A 634 1.35 -14.40 -4.35
C THR A 634 2.85 -14.39 -4.69
N ALA A 635 3.41 -15.52 -5.11
CA ALA A 635 4.76 -15.56 -5.64
C ALA A 635 4.89 -14.76 -6.96
N PRO A 636 6.09 -14.24 -7.27
CA PRO A 636 7.33 -14.36 -6.49
C PRO A 636 7.35 -13.49 -5.23
N TYR A 637 8.30 -13.73 -4.33
CA TYR A 637 8.31 -13.17 -2.98
C TYR A 637 9.31 -12.03 -2.78
N PHE A 638 9.08 -11.28 -1.70
CA PHE A 638 9.78 -10.05 -1.28
C PHE A 638 9.51 -8.84 -2.17
N HIS A 639 9.96 -7.67 -1.72
CA HIS A 639 9.74 -6.40 -2.44
C HIS A 639 10.47 -6.34 -3.80
N ASN A 640 11.45 -7.22 -4.04
CA ASN A 640 12.15 -7.33 -5.32
C ASN A 640 11.64 -8.49 -6.18
N GLY A 641 10.71 -9.32 -5.68
CA GLY A 641 10.23 -10.51 -6.37
C GLY A 641 11.34 -11.53 -6.67
N GLY A 642 12.46 -11.52 -5.94
CA GLY A 642 13.66 -12.30 -6.27
C GLY A 642 13.66 -13.74 -5.75
N THR A 643 12.54 -14.24 -5.20
CA THR A 643 12.44 -15.58 -4.62
C THR A 643 11.17 -16.29 -5.10
N LEU A 644 11.29 -17.57 -5.45
CA LEU A 644 10.25 -18.31 -6.17
C LEU A 644 9.31 -19.10 -5.27
N THR A 645 9.86 -19.79 -4.26
CA THR A 645 9.10 -20.77 -3.44
C THR A 645 9.10 -20.40 -1.96
N LEU A 646 8.09 -20.89 -1.23
CA LEU A 646 8.04 -20.71 0.23
C LEU A 646 9.23 -21.40 0.90
N GLU A 647 9.70 -22.51 0.37
CA GLU A 647 10.90 -23.21 0.83
C GLU A 647 12.13 -22.28 0.76
N GLN A 648 12.34 -21.59 -0.36
CA GLN A 648 13.43 -20.61 -0.50
C GLN A 648 13.27 -19.42 0.45
N VAL A 649 12.03 -18.96 0.69
CA VAL A 649 11.74 -17.93 1.71
C VAL A 649 12.13 -18.41 3.11
N ILE A 650 11.81 -19.66 3.46
CA ILE A 650 12.19 -20.20 4.76
C ILE A 650 13.71 -20.43 4.86
N ASP A 651 14.38 -20.81 3.77
CA ASP A 651 15.85 -20.87 3.73
C ASP A 651 16.45 -19.49 4.02
N PHE A 652 15.90 -18.43 3.40
CA PHE A 652 16.31 -17.03 3.63
C PHE A 652 16.24 -16.65 5.12
N TYR A 653 15.11 -16.90 5.77
CA TYR A 653 14.99 -16.63 7.21
C TYR A 653 15.86 -17.55 8.05
N SER A 654 16.07 -18.81 7.63
CA SER A 654 16.92 -19.76 8.36
C SER A 654 18.37 -19.28 8.45
N ARG A 655 18.88 -18.68 7.37
CA ARG A 655 20.26 -18.15 7.28
C ARG A 655 20.45 -16.71 7.78
N GLY A 656 19.37 -16.04 8.23
CA GLY A 656 19.43 -14.68 8.77
C GLY A 656 19.37 -13.57 7.71
N GLY A 657 18.82 -13.86 6.53
CA GLY A 657 18.80 -12.98 5.36
C GLY A 657 19.96 -13.23 4.39
N ASP A 658 19.91 -12.64 3.20
CA ASP A 658 20.96 -12.77 2.18
C ASP A 658 22.15 -11.84 2.46
N PHE A 659 21.85 -10.67 3.01
CA PHE A 659 22.84 -9.64 3.35
C PHE A 659 22.86 -9.34 4.86
N GLY A 660 22.44 -10.33 5.66
CA GLY A 660 22.34 -10.24 7.12
C GLY A 660 21.15 -9.38 7.57
N GLY A 661 21.15 -8.97 8.85
CA GLY A 661 20.08 -8.16 9.41
C GLY A 661 19.05 -8.95 10.24
N LEU A 662 19.09 -10.27 10.18
CA LEU A 662 18.35 -11.14 11.10
C LEU A 662 19.27 -12.13 11.83
N PRO A 663 18.90 -12.59 13.04
CA PRO A 663 19.56 -13.70 13.69
C PRO A 663 19.45 -14.99 12.86
N VAL A 664 20.54 -15.76 12.78
CA VAL A 664 20.55 -17.09 12.14
C VAL A 664 19.71 -18.06 12.98
N LEU A 665 18.76 -18.76 12.35
CA LEU A 665 17.85 -19.67 13.04
C LEU A 665 18.25 -21.15 12.95
N ASN A 666 19.08 -21.52 11.96
CA ASN A 666 19.55 -22.90 11.72
C ASN A 666 18.42 -23.93 11.78
N LEU A 667 17.38 -23.73 10.97
CA LEU A 667 16.19 -24.59 10.96
C LEU A 667 16.51 -25.97 10.37
N THR A 668 16.04 -27.02 11.03
CA THR A 668 16.09 -28.37 10.48
C THR A 668 15.10 -28.53 9.32
N THR A 669 15.31 -29.51 8.44
CA THR A 669 14.40 -29.79 7.31
C THR A 669 12.94 -29.95 7.76
N ASN A 670 12.70 -30.68 8.85
CA ASN A 670 11.35 -30.90 9.37
C ASN A 670 10.70 -29.59 9.87
N GLU A 671 11.48 -28.70 10.51
CA GLU A 671 10.98 -27.40 10.94
C GLU A 671 10.61 -26.53 9.75
N LYS A 672 11.43 -26.53 8.69
CA LYS A 672 11.12 -25.78 7.47
C LYS A 672 9.84 -26.26 6.80
N GLN A 673 9.68 -27.58 6.67
CA GLN A 673 8.45 -28.17 6.14
C GLN A 673 7.23 -27.80 7.00
N ALA A 674 7.37 -27.77 8.32
CA ALA A 674 6.30 -27.33 9.21
C ALA A 674 5.96 -25.84 9.01
N PHE A 675 6.96 -24.96 8.84
CA PHE A 675 6.72 -23.56 8.47
C PHE A 675 5.96 -23.41 7.17
N VAL A 676 6.40 -24.08 6.10
CA VAL A 676 5.72 -24.04 4.81
C VAL A 676 4.28 -24.56 4.92
N ALA A 677 4.07 -25.66 5.65
CA ALA A 677 2.73 -26.19 5.89
C ALA A 677 1.84 -25.14 6.58
N PHE A 678 2.34 -24.48 7.63
CA PHE A 678 1.64 -23.39 8.31
C PHE A 678 1.25 -22.26 7.35
N LEU A 679 2.18 -21.79 6.51
CA LEU A 679 1.92 -20.71 5.55
C LEU A 679 0.85 -21.09 4.52
N ARG A 680 0.82 -22.35 4.05
CA ARG A 680 -0.27 -22.87 3.20
C ARG A 680 -1.62 -22.91 3.93
N GLY A 681 -1.60 -23.06 5.25
CA GLY A 681 -2.80 -22.96 6.10
C GLY A 681 -3.39 -21.54 6.24
N LEU A 682 -2.72 -20.54 5.68
CA LEU A 682 -3.15 -19.13 5.66
C LEU A 682 -3.89 -18.75 4.37
N THR A 683 -4.20 -19.70 3.49
CA THR A 683 -4.91 -19.46 2.23
C THR A 683 -6.42 -19.55 2.42
N ASP A 684 -7.15 -18.51 2.02
CA ASP A 684 -8.62 -18.50 2.00
C ASP A 684 -9.10 -19.08 0.67
N GLU A 685 -9.92 -20.13 0.73
CA GLU A 685 -10.45 -20.79 -0.49
C GLU A 685 -11.33 -19.86 -1.31
N ARG A 686 -11.92 -18.80 -0.73
CA ARG A 686 -12.61 -17.78 -1.52
C ARG A 686 -11.65 -17.01 -2.41
N VAL A 687 -10.42 -16.77 -1.97
CA VAL A 687 -9.37 -16.14 -2.80
C VAL A 687 -8.93 -17.12 -3.88
N ARG A 688 -8.60 -18.37 -3.50
CA ARG A 688 -8.17 -19.40 -4.46
C ARG A 688 -9.20 -19.60 -5.57
N PHE A 689 -10.48 -19.66 -5.24
CA PHE A 689 -11.55 -19.83 -6.23
C PHE A 689 -12.16 -18.52 -6.73
N GLN A 690 -11.60 -17.36 -6.38
CA GLN A 690 -12.10 -16.04 -6.82
C GLN A 690 -13.59 -15.83 -6.52
N ARG A 691 -14.07 -16.37 -5.39
CA ARG A 691 -15.45 -16.22 -4.90
C ARG A 691 -15.63 -14.86 -4.25
N ALA A 692 -16.87 -14.40 -4.16
CA ALA A 692 -17.18 -13.15 -3.48
C ALA A 692 -16.53 -13.06 -2.08
N PRO A 693 -15.90 -11.93 -1.74
CA PRO A 693 -15.86 -10.65 -2.47
C PRO A 693 -14.73 -10.52 -3.53
N PHE A 694 -14.00 -11.60 -3.83
CA PHE A 694 -12.85 -11.61 -4.74
C PHE A 694 -13.20 -11.91 -6.21
N ASP A 695 -14.50 -11.99 -6.53
CA ASP A 695 -14.98 -12.09 -7.91
C ASP A 695 -14.70 -10.80 -8.68
N HIS A 696 -14.52 -10.86 -9.99
CA HIS A 696 -14.02 -9.72 -10.75
C HIS A 696 -14.48 -9.68 -12.22
N PRO A 697 -14.48 -8.48 -12.84
CA PRO A 697 -14.59 -8.32 -14.29
C PRO A 697 -13.49 -9.05 -15.06
N GLN A 698 -13.72 -9.29 -16.34
CA GLN A 698 -12.69 -9.74 -17.28
C GLN A 698 -11.53 -8.74 -17.30
N LEU A 699 -10.33 -9.21 -17.61
CA LEU A 699 -9.16 -8.35 -17.78
C LEU A 699 -8.29 -8.89 -18.92
N PHE A 700 -7.72 -7.98 -19.73
CA PHE A 700 -6.68 -8.35 -20.69
C PHE A 700 -5.38 -7.72 -20.24
N VAL A 701 -4.48 -8.53 -19.70
CA VAL A 701 -3.24 -8.07 -19.07
C VAL A 701 -2.11 -8.12 -20.11
N PRO A 702 -1.38 -7.03 -20.37
CA PRO A 702 -0.15 -7.11 -21.15
C PRO A 702 0.82 -8.12 -20.51
N ASN A 703 1.27 -9.10 -21.28
CA ASN A 703 2.08 -10.21 -20.80
C ASN A 703 3.37 -10.33 -21.61
N GLY A 704 4.06 -9.19 -21.75
CA GLY A 704 5.23 -9.05 -22.60
C GLY A 704 4.85 -8.86 -24.07
N HIS A 705 5.79 -9.22 -24.95
CA HIS A 705 5.73 -8.95 -26.38
C HIS A 705 6.03 -10.22 -27.18
N PRO A 706 5.41 -10.41 -28.36
CA PRO A 706 5.74 -11.55 -29.22
C PRO A 706 7.24 -11.62 -29.49
N GLY A 707 7.81 -12.82 -29.42
CA GLY A 707 9.26 -13.04 -29.47
C GLY A 707 9.86 -13.18 -28.07
N ASN A 708 11.08 -12.67 -27.90
CA ASN A 708 11.88 -12.84 -26.70
C ASN A 708 12.76 -11.59 -26.47
N GLN A 709 13.81 -11.76 -25.67
CA GLN A 709 14.70 -10.69 -25.26
C GLN A 709 15.70 -10.25 -26.35
N ASN A 710 15.79 -11.00 -27.45
CA ASN A 710 16.62 -10.68 -28.60
C ASN A 710 15.82 -10.09 -29.76
N ALA A 711 14.50 -10.33 -29.84
CA ALA A 711 13.65 -9.82 -30.91
C ALA A 711 12.21 -9.67 -30.45
N VAL A 712 11.60 -8.54 -30.84
CA VAL A 712 10.18 -8.22 -30.62
C VAL A 712 9.53 -7.75 -31.91
N VAL A 713 8.21 -7.87 -32.01
CA VAL A 713 7.44 -7.36 -33.15
C VAL A 713 7.19 -5.87 -32.98
N ASN A 714 7.69 -5.05 -33.91
CA ASN A 714 7.47 -3.60 -33.94
C ASN A 714 6.06 -3.28 -34.47
N ASP A 715 5.37 -2.33 -33.83
CA ASP A 715 4.06 -1.81 -34.24
C ASP A 715 4.14 -0.83 -35.43
N GLY A 716 5.33 -0.57 -35.95
CA GLY A 716 5.62 0.39 -37.02
C GLY A 716 5.83 1.82 -36.51
N LYS A 717 5.75 2.05 -35.19
CA LYS A 717 5.94 3.34 -34.52
C LYS A 717 7.08 3.31 -33.49
N GLY A 718 7.87 2.24 -33.49
CA GLY A 718 9.01 2.08 -32.58
C GLY A 718 8.63 1.49 -31.22
N GLN A 719 7.41 0.96 -31.08
CA GLN A 719 6.97 0.23 -29.89
C GLN A 719 6.76 -1.24 -30.22
N ALA A 720 6.99 -2.11 -29.24
CA ALA A 720 6.69 -3.52 -29.38
C ALA A 720 5.17 -3.73 -29.28
N THR A 721 4.61 -4.61 -30.08
CA THR A 721 3.22 -5.05 -29.91
C THR A 721 3.07 -5.88 -28.65
N ASP A 722 1.92 -5.85 -27.98
CA ASP A 722 1.67 -6.65 -26.78
C ASP A 722 1.20 -8.08 -27.09
N ASP A 723 1.71 -9.05 -26.33
CA ASP A 723 1.00 -10.30 -26.06
C ASP A 723 0.00 -10.03 -24.93
N LEU A 724 -1.29 -10.31 -25.13
CA LEU A 724 -2.32 -10.12 -24.10
C LEU A 724 -2.70 -11.45 -23.45
N LEU A 725 -2.68 -11.49 -22.12
CA LEU A 725 -3.24 -12.58 -21.32
C LEU A 725 -4.68 -12.25 -20.93
N GLU A 726 -5.63 -13.05 -21.38
CA GLU A 726 -7.03 -12.93 -20.95
C GLU A 726 -7.23 -13.59 -19.58
N ILE A 727 -7.77 -12.80 -18.64
CA ILE A 727 -8.32 -13.26 -17.38
C ILE A 727 -9.85 -13.20 -17.50
N PRO A 728 -10.56 -14.35 -17.49
CA PRO A 728 -12.02 -14.37 -17.65
C PRO A 728 -12.74 -13.61 -16.52
N ALA A 729 -13.94 -13.11 -16.81
CA ALA A 729 -14.81 -12.59 -15.76
C ALA A 729 -15.26 -13.73 -14.83
N VAL A 730 -15.26 -13.49 -13.52
CA VAL A 730 -15.69 -14.45 -12.50
C VAL A 730 -16.85 -13.85 -11.71
N GLY A 731 -17.93 -14.62 -11.53
CA GLY A 731 -19.09 -14.25 -10.72
C GLY A 731 -18.94 -14.63 -9.25
N ARG A 732 -19.93 -14.27 -8.42
CA ARG A 732 -19.87 -14.46 -6.95
C ARG A 732 -19.55 -15.90 -6.49
N ASN A 733 -19.89 -16.90 -7.31
CA ASN A 733 -19.71 -18.32 -6.99
C ASN A 733 -18.29 -18.82 -7.24
N GLY A 734 -17.43 -17.98 -7.83
CA GLY A 734 -16.04 -18.30 -8.15
C GLY A 734 -15.87 -18.99 -9.50
N GLY A 735 -14.61 -19.20 -9.86
CA GLY A 735 -14.18 -19.86 -11.07
C GLY A 735 -13.21 -21.01 -10.80
N ASN A 736 -12.34 -21.28 -11.77
CA ASN A 736 -11.24 -22.21 -11.59
C ASN A 736 -10.31 -21.74 -10.46
N PRO A 737 -9.65 -22.67 -9.75
CA PRO A 737 -8.67 -22.29 -8.75
C PRO A 737 -7.54 -21.50 -9.43
N ILE A 738 -7.14 -20.40 -8.79
CA ILE A 738 -5.90 -19.70 -9.09
C ILE A 738 -4.78 -20.74 -8.94
N PRO A 739 -4.04 -21.04 -10.02
CA PRO A 739 -2.98 -22.02 -9.92
C PRO A 739 -1.81 -21.38 -9.15
N ASP A 740 -0.96 -22.18 -8.51
CA ASP A 740 0.20 -21.64 -7.82
C ASP A 740 1.16 -20.94 -8.82
N PHE A 741 2.21 -20.28 -8.33
CA PHE A 741 3.15 -19.64 -9.27
C PHE A 741 3.99 -20.67 -10.04
N LEU A 742 4.28 -21.82 -9.43
CA LEU A 742 5.08 -22.89 -10.04
C LEU A 742 4.41 -23.50 -11.26
N SER A 743 3.08 -23.55 -11.29
CA SER A 743 2.32 -24.03 -12.45
C SER A 743 2.63 -23.22 -13.72
N ASN A 744 2.95 -21.93 -13.58
CA ASN A 744 3.31 -21.06 -14.71
C ASN A 744 4.63 -21.49 -15.37
N PHE A 745 5.45 -22.30 -14.69
CA PHE A 745 6.70 -22.85 -15.22
C PHE A 745 6.56 -24.32 -15.67
N SER A 746 5.45 -24.98 -15.37
CA SER A 746 5.22 -26.40 -15.68
C SER A 746 4.84 -26.68 -17.14
N THR A 747 4.68 -25.64 -17.97
CA THR A 747 4.38 -25.79 -19.41
C THR A 747 5.57 -26.26 -20.25
N THR A 748 6.72 -26.54 -19.64
CA THR A 748 7.73 -27.45 -20.20
C THR A 748 7.64 -28.78 -19.45
N GLY A 749 7.15 -29.81 -20.14
CA GLY A 749 6.67 -31.05 -19.53
C GLY A 749 7.66 -31.75 -18.61
N THR A 750 7.37 -31.70 -17.31
CA THR A 750 7.63 -32.81 -16.39
C THR A 750 6.71 -32.65 -15.19
N THR A 751 5.80 -33.60 -15.03
CA THR A 751 5.01 -33.82 -13.81
C THR A 751 5.94 -33.89 -12.59
N LEU A 752 5.87 -32.89 -11.71
CA LEU A 752 6.31 -33.06 -10.33
C LEU A 752 5.12 -33.60 -9.53
N SER A 753 5.28 -34.82 -9.04
CA SER A 753 4.30 -35.55 -8.25
C SER A 753 4.02 -34.86 -6.91
N GLN A 754 2.76 -34.99 -6.49
CA GLN A 754 2.11 -34.58 -5.24
C GLN A 754 2.98 -34.61 -3.97
#